data_AF-A0AAN7U1H8-F1
#
_entry.id   AF-A0AAN7U1H8-F1
#
_cell.length_a   1.000
_cell.length_b   1.000
_cell.length_c   1.000
_cell.angle_alpha   90.00
_cell.angle_beta   90.00
_cell.angle_gamma   90.00
#
_symmetry.space_group_name_H-M   'P 1'
#
loop_
_entity.id
_entity.type
_entity.pdbx_description
1 polymer ?
#
loop_
_entity_poly.entity_id
_entity_poly.type
_entity_poly.pdbx_seq_one_letter_code
_entity_poly.pdbx_strand_id
1 'polypeptide(L)'
;MKRILFIILFLFETINCINLQPSEFQCIKNVLTKANDRSIINLNISTSCLANGVCNDNGSFIIIFLFQQSSEILKWDDFNCFPSLSILTLYNSTLSNDFLYTKNNNISEINIFWGSNINSIDQEVVKLKTLYISEMKANSTIKASHLKNVNSFKMDTGPIIYQVDGFQSDSVLNSLVITSNLLPNFSLHPSIISFYFYFGSSFNISTLDNFKYLNNTSTLSLTSDNPINITDLFELFSPLNILFRIQIQSNISLFKTVEQINLSKFKNLKHLYLTNTKNFEYNGLFPFSTLPQSLELILRNANFPITDFKLFENITSVDIDNSNITNPLQKIEFNKTYPQISIINSKLTGTLDESWCGKKFIFTNNSLSGKIPDCFYCYLNIPSISSRLVGNNFTNYFTKIDNCGLSQIKIHNITFMNDFISFVLNGENLGITSNMIISPNNITLSSNDIPGRDIYGRIPDSISVTEFQIFFRVPPINFTVSIPPRPPRVTSVLQTNATISIYGKLFSNDLSSCKVMVGVKECTISYSVSNEIRCDIPYPVTIDGKQAIIVTVYNYSSNVYTASIKQTNIQCNPTDCNSNGVCDTFYGVCICSSSWLTINNNICTIAIHNISSTSKVFSDTGGNITLYGFFGSINNNPQLLFNNQSLTIISISNSFIQTSIPPGDGLVKITFIQNNVRWSGTFSPYNVKLLCPNNCGGPNQGSCNILTGECVCENYFIGFDCHPSPNVELPPSTTEIGSTGSTTITNEQTAFKISIQSVVEIDFNGNEIDSSLIKLQGNWTYNKNKSISTFNRTIDSTTTTTTAAAKITFILTIEEVIDNDKLFTFADNTFTVKKGGIKMSLSISNWNYRSNLNTLRVKMLSDIIIDDTKNINTCNDNSESFIESSSNSNDLIGNLNYLKFSYNGKILQGRFQNKMLSDGRPTTTLTNLISKSENQIIIALNLPHCTECLLDPDFSVLVSPNFNSSTSCISNGNNDKAWLIPVAVVVPVVGLTIIIIIIFIIAKKNSTTIKIIVKGIGMKKMP
;
A
#
# COMPACT_ATOMS: atom_id res chain seq x y z
N MET A 1 52.46 29.16 35.32
CA MET A 1 53.04 29.93 34.20
C MET A 1 54.53 29.62 33.92
N LYS A 2 55.37 29.38 34.95
CA LYS A 2 56.81 29.02 34.78
C LYS A 2 57.13 27.68 34.06
N ARG A 3 56.15 26.79 33.85
CA ARG A 3 56.35 25.48 33.16
C ARG A 3 56.05 25.51 31.65
N ILE A 4 55.34 26.52 31.14
CA ILE A 4 54.98 26.59 29.70
C ILE A 4 56.08 27.30 28.90
N LEU A 5 56.83 28.22 29.53
CA LEU A 5 58.01 28.85 28.92
C LEU A 5 59.15 27.85 28.66
N PHE A 6 59.19 26.74 29.41
CA PHE A 6 60.22 25.71 29.29
C PHE A 6 59.95 24.67 28.18
N ILE A 7 58.71 24.61 27.66
CA ILE A 7 58.29 23.60 26.66
C ILE A 7 58.41 24.15 25.22
N ILE A 8 58.34 25.47 25.03
CA ILE A 8 58.55 26.09 23.71
C ILE A 8 60.04 26.05 23.30
N LEU A 9 60.96 25.93 24.26
CA LEU A 9 62.40 25.81 23.99
C LEU A 9 62.86 24.44 23.48
N PHE A 10 62.02 23.40 23.51
CA PHE A 10 62.42 22.02 23.17
C PHE A 10 61.86 21.48 21.85
N LEU A 11 61.09 22.27 21.09
CA LEU A 11 60.49 21.85 19.81
C LEU A 11 61.26 22.32 18.56
N PHE A 12 62.49 22.79 18.74
CA PHE A 12 63.36 23.29 17.68
C PHE A 12 64.66 22.50 17.56
N GLU A 13 64.61 21.17 17.69
CA GLU A 13 65.75 20.31 17.33
C GLU A 13 65.59 19.76 15.90
N THR A 14 65.67 20.68 14.93
CA THR A 14 66.35 20.50 13.63
C THR A 14 66.49 21.90 13.01
N ILE A 15 67.40 22.72 13.54
CA ILE A 15 67.66 24.06 13.01
C ILE A 15 68.99 24.06 12.27
N ASN A 16 68.96 24.38 10.97
CA ASN A 16 70.13 24.77 10.21
C ASN A 16 70.79 25.97 10.90
N CYS A 17 72.03 25.81 11.40
CA CYS A 17 72.81 26.92 11.93
C CYS A 17 73.13 27.90 10.79
N ILE A 18 72.43 29.02 10.75
CA ILE A 18 72.70 30.11 9.81
C ILE A 18 73.83 30.96 10.41
N ASN A 19 74.92 31.13 9.66
CA ASN A 19 76.03 31.99 10.10
C ASN A 19 75.61 33.46 10.03
N LEU A 20 75.91 34.21 11.09
CA LEU A 20 75.66 35.65 11.14
C LEU A 20 76.49 36.44 10.16
N GLN A 21 75.92 37.54 9.66
CA GLN A 21 76.71 38.53 8.94
C GLN A 21 77.81 39.11 9.84
N PRO A 22 79.09 39.09 9.42
CA PRO A 22 80.20 39.54 10.25
C PRO A 22 80.07 40.98 10.77
N SER A 23 79.47 41.88 9.99
CA SER A 23 79.19 43.26 10.37
C SER A 23 78.18 43.37 11.52
N GLU A 24 77.14 42.53 11.51
CA GLU A 24 76.12 42.50 12.55
C GLU A 24 76.58 41.75 13.80
N PHE A 25 77.46 40.75 13.66
CA PHE A 25 78.05 40.03 14.79
C PHE A 25 78.81 40.96 15.73
N GLN A 26 79.64 41.85 15.18
CA GLN A 26 80.35 42.83 16.00
C GLN A 26 79.37 43.81 16.65
N CYS A 27 78.29 44.16 15.94
CA CYS A 27 77.32 45.09 16.46
C CYS A 27 76.50 44.51 17.63
N ILE A 28 75.98 43.29 17.49
CA ILE A 28 75.25 42.64 18.58
C ILE A 28 76.17 42.43 19.79
N LYS A 29 77.45 42.10 19.57
CA LYS A 29 78.43 42.03 20.66
C LYS A 29 78.56 43.35 21.41
N ASN A 30 78.64 44.48 20.70
CA ASN A 30 78.72 45.80 21.33
C ASN A 30 77.45 46.11 22.15
N VAL A 31 76.27 45.88 21.58
CA VAL A 31 74.97 46.11 22.26
C VAL A 31 74.85 45.26 23.53
N LEU A 32 75.19 43.97 23.45
CA LEU A 32 75.13 43.07 24.60
C LEU A 32 76.15 43.42 25.68
N THR A 33 77.35 43.87 25.28
CA THR A 33 78.38 44.33 26.22
C THR A 33 77.88 45.55 26.97
N LYS A 34 77.34 46.52 26.24
CA LYS A 34 76.76 47.75 26.78
C LYS A 34 75.61 47.46 27.74
N ALA A 35 74.75 46.50 27.39
CA ALA A 35 73.63 46.06 28.22
C ALA A 35 74.05 45.19 29.43
N ASN A 36 75.30 44.72 29.48
CA ASN A 36 75.76 43.67 30.40
C ASN A 36 74.83 42.43 30.38
N ASP A 37 74.41 42.04 29.17
CA ASP A 37 73.52 40.90 28.98
C ASP A 37 74.31 39.59 29.10
N ARG A 38 73.84 38.67 29.96
CA ARG A 38 74.53 37.38 30.24
C ARG A 38 74.66 36.49 29.01
N SER A 39 73.84 36.70 28.00
CA SER A 39 73.92 35.97 26.75
C SER A 39 75.22 36.22 25.97
N ILE A 40 75.95 37.31 26.27
CA ILE A 40 77.25 37.58 25.64
C ILE A 40 78.28 36.46 25.86
N ILE A 41 78.16 35.71 26.96
CA ILE A 41 79.06 34.61 27.32
C ILE A 41 78.96 33.46 26.31
N ASN A 42 77.81 33.32 25.64
CA ASN A 42 77.55 32.26 24.66
C ASN A 42 77.55 32.76 23.21
N LEU A 43 78.10 33.96 22.96
CA LEU A 43 78.05 34.60 21.65
C LEU A 43 79.08 33.97 20.68
N ASN A 44 78.61 33.15 19.76
CA ASN A 44 79.39 32.58 18.65
C ASN A 44 78.68 32.85 17.30
N ILE A 45 79.46 33.09 16.23
CA ILE A 45 78.97 33.40 14.87
C ILE A 45 77.93 32.39 14.36
N SER A 46 78.03 31.12 14.77
CA SER A 46 77.11 30.05 14.34
C SER A 46 75.87 29.86 15.22
N THR A 47 75.83 30.37 16.46
CA THR A 47 74.75 30.10 17.43
C THR A 47 74.02 31.35 17.94
N SER A 48 74.54 32.55 17.66
CA SER A 48 74.00 33.78 18.28
C SER A 48 72.61 34.17 17.79
N CYS A 49 72.18 33.69 16.61
CA CYS A 49 70.80 33.87 16.13
C CYS A 49 69.75 33.14 16.97
N LEU A 50 70.13 32.18 17.82
CA LEU A 50 69.17 31.40 18.63
C LEU A 50 69.04 31.91 20.07
N ALA A 51 70.10 32.55 20.58
CA ALA A 51 70.11 33.03 21.95
C ALA A 51 69.41 34.39 22.09
N ASN A 52 69.59 35.29 21.10
CA ASN A 52 69.37 36.73 21.30
C ASN A 52 68.49 37.38 20.22
N GLY A 53 67.88 36.59 19.35
CA GLY A 53 67.11 37.14 18.25
C GLY A 53 66.55 36.10 17.31
N VAL A 54 66.16 36.56 16.11
CA VAL A 54 65.81 35.71 14.96
C VAL A 54 66.46 36.36 13.74
N CYS A 55 67.12 35.55 12.92
CA CYS A 55 67.78 36.00 11.70
C CYS A 55 67.02 35.54 10.45
N ASN A 56 67.16 36.27 9.35
CA ASN A 56 66.73 35.79 8.03
C ASN A 56 67.69 34.73 7.47
N ASP A 57 67.33 34.15 6.32
CA ASP A 57 68.13 33.14 5.62
C ASP A 57 69.56 33.61 5.28
N ASN A 58 69.79 34.92 5.22
CA ASN A 58 71.08 35.55 4.95
C ASN A 58 71.90 35.86 6.22
N GLY A 59 71.43 35.44 7.40
CA GLY A 59 72.13 35.63 8.68
C GLY A 59 72.07 37.05 9.23
N SER A 60 71.11 37.87 8.80
CA SER A 60 70.87 39.23 9.30
C SER A 60 69.71 39.24 10.31
N PHE A 61 69.86 39.95 11.43
CA PHE A 61 68.85 40.03 12.49
C PHE A 61 67.56 40.71 11.99
N ILE A 62 66.45 40.00 12.15
CA ILE A 62 65.09 40.54 11.98
C ILE A 62 64.50 40.92 13.34
N ILE A 63 64.81 40.14 14.38
CA ILE A 63 64.31 40.31 15.75
C ILE A 63 65.49 40.31 16.70
N ILE A 64 65.52 41.23 17.67
CA ILE A 64 66.49 41.24 18.78
C ILE A 64 65.74 41.19 20.12
N PHE A 65 66.21 40.32 21.02
CA PHE A 65 65.82 40.27 22.42
C PHE A 65 67.00 40.73 23.28
N LEU A 66 66.78 41.74 24.13
CA LEU A 66 67.83 42.32 24.96
C LEU A 66 67.40 42.38 26.43
N PHE A 67 68.20 41.76 27.30
CA PHE A 67 68.03 41.81 28.75
C PHE A 67 69.14 42.64 29.38
N GLN A 68 68.80 43.89 29.70
CA GLN A 68 69.78 44.80 30.26
C GLN A 68 69.96 44.59 31.78
N GLN A 69 71.20 44.44 32.21
CA GLN A 69 71.62 44.40 33.63
C GLN A 69 72.50 45.59 34.01
N SER A 70 72.98 46.37 33.04
CA SER A 70 73.71 47.62 33.26
C SER A 70 72.77 48.81 33.43
N SER A 71 73.30 49.92 33.94
CA SER A 71 72.63 51.23 33.94
C SER A 71 73.03 52.13 32.75
N GLU A 72 73.73 51.58 31.76
CA GLU A 72 74.18 52.36 30.60
C GLU A 72 73.00 52.73 29.71
N ILE A 73 73.02 53.95 29.14
CA ILE A 73 71.91 54.42 28.32
C ILE A 73 72.02 53.82 26.91
N LEU A 74 71.01 53.03 26.53
CA LEU A 74 70.82 52.56 25.16
C LEU A 74 70.18 53.68 24.32
N LYS A 75 70.79 53.95 23.17
CA LYS A 75 70.38 54.96 22.19
C LYS A 75 70.08 54.28 20.86
N TRP A 76 69.38 54.94 19.96
CA TRP A 76 69.12 54.36 18.64
C TRP A 76 70.38 54.03 17.85
N ASP A 77 71.42 54.84 17.98
CA ASP A 77 72.70 54.62 17.29
C ASP A 77 73.33 53.27 17.60
N ASP A 78 73.01 52.68 18.76
CA ASP A 78 73.48 51.34 19.14
C ASP A 78 72.89 50.23 18.23
N PHE A 79 71.78 50.50 17.51
CA PHE A 79 71.07 49.53 16.67
C PHE A 79 71.12 49.86 15.16
N ASN A 80 71.73 50.96 14.74
CA ASN A 80 71.75 51.40 13.32
C ASN A 80 72.47 50.44 12.37
N CYS A 81 73.32 49.59 12.91
CA CYS A 81 74.13 48.60 12.19
C CYS A 81 73.34 47.36 11.71
N PHE A 82 72.06 47.23 12.07
CA PHE A 82 71.22 46.09 11.70
C PHE A 82 70.26 46.46 10.54
N PRO A 83 70.65 46.25 9.27
CA PRO A 83 69.85 46.65 8.11
C PRO A 83 68.48 45.98 8.01
N SER A 84 68.31 44.75 8.50
CA SER A 84 67.05 44.00 8.41
C SER A 84 66.20 44.04 9.67
N LEU A 85 66.64 44.77 10.71
CA LEU A 85 65.99 44.75 12.02
C LEU A 85 64.58 45.35 11.92
N SER A 86 63.57 44.54 12.24
CA SER A 86 62.17 44.92 12.18
C SER A 86 61.50 44.96 13.55
N ILE A 87 61.96 44.12 14.50
CA ILE A 87 61.37 43.99 15.83
C ILE A 87 62.45 44.11 16.89
N LEU A 88 62.24 45.00 17.86
CA LEU A 88 63.13 45.17 19.00
C LEU A 88 62.39 44.88 20.31
N THR A 89 62.90 43.93 21.09
CA THR A 89 62.34 43.55 22.39
C THR A 89 63.33 43.81 23.51
N LEU A 90 62.93 44.63 24.47
CA LEU A 90 63.77 45.23 25.49
C LEU A 90 63.23 44.88 26.88
N TYR A 91 64.08 44.33 27.74
CA TYR A 91 63.77 44.01 29.13
C TYR A 91 64.67 44.80 30.07
N ASN A 92 64.10 45.34 31.14
CA ASN A 92 64.82 46.07 32.19
C ASN A 92 65.75 47.17 31.64
N SER A 93 65.33 47.85 30.57
CA SER A 93 66.22 48.65 29.73
C SER A 93 66.26 50.12 30.13
N THR A 94 67.46 50.68 30.23
CA THR A 94 67.70 52.12 30.44
C THR A 94 67.88 52.79 29.08
N LEU A 95 66.80 53.38 28.56
CA LEU A 95 66.73 53.99 27.23
C LEU A 95 66.95 55.51 27.29
N SER A 96 67.43 56.09 26.19
CA SER A 96 67.50 57.54 26.07
C SER A 96 66.09 58.16 26.03
N ASN A 97 65.95 59.40 26.51
CA ASN A 97 64.65 60.08 26.57
C ASN A 97 64.00 60.26 25.19
N ASP A 98 64.82 60.31 24.13
CA ASP A 98 64.41 60.49 22.74
C ASP A 98 64.24 59.17 21.98
N PHE A 99 64.39 58.02 22.64
CA PHE A 99 64.41 56.69 22.01
C PHE A 99 63.12 56.39 21.23
N LEU A 100 61.95 56.79 21.75
CA LEU A 100 60.67 56.60 21.04
C LEU A 100 60.36 57.68 20.00
N TYR A 101 61.15 58.75 19.94
CA TYR A 101 60.86 59.97 19.16
C TYR A 101 61.84 60.19 18.00
N THR A 102 62.97 59.47 17.99
CA THR A 102 64.00 59.57 16.96
C THR A 102 63.86 58.49 15.89
N LYS A 103 63.94 58.89 14.62
CA LYS A 103 63.53 58.12 13.43
C LYS A 103 64.47 56.94 13.15
N ASN A 104 63.89 55.75 12.90
CA ASN A 104 64.54 54.60 12.26
C ASN A 104 63.75 54.19 11.00
N ASN A 105 64.44 53.77 9.93
CA ASN A 105 63.81 53.48 8.64
C ASN A 105 63.21 52.06 8.52
N ASN A 106 63.61 51.09 9.37
CA ASN A 106 63.29 49.67 9.13
C ASN A 106 62.56 48.95 10.28
N ILE A 107 62.56 49.51 11.50
CA ILE A 107 61.86 48.92 12.64
C ILE A 107 60.37 49.22 12.57
N SER A 108 59.57 48.17 12.64
CA SER A 108 58.12 48.26 12.65
C SER A 108 57.52 47.98 14.03
N GLU A 109 58.24 47.31 14.93
CA GLU A 109 57.73 46.93 16.25
C GLU A 109 58.76 47.14 17.37
N ILE A 110 58.31 47.74 18.47
CA ILE A 110 59.08 47.92 19.70
C ILE A 110 58.30 47.37 20.88
N ASN A 111 58.93 46.45 21.62
CA ASN A 111 58.37 45.83 22.81
C ASN A 111 59.24 46.17 24.02
N ILE A 112 58.68 46.91 24.98
CA ILE A 112 59.37 47.34 26.21
C ILE A 112 58.72 46.62 27.40
N PHE A 113 59.48 45.73 28.02
CA PHE A 113 59.04 44.99 29.19
C PHE A 113 59.51 45.66 30.50
N TRP A 114 59.04 45.11 31.63
CA TRP A 114 59.20 45.64 32.98
C TRP A 114 60.64 46.05 33.33
N GLY A 115 60.77 47.03 34.21
CA GLY A 115 62.06 47.57 34.68
C GLY A 115 62.72 48.58 33.74
N SER A 116 62.04 49.00 32.68
CA SER A 116 62.54 50.03 31.77
C SER A 116 62.24 51.45 32.28
N ASN A 117 63.06 52.45 31.92
CA ASN A 117 62.92 53.83 32.43
C ASN A 117 61.87 54.70 31.68
N ILE A 118 61.19 54.15 30.67
CA ILE A 118 60.12 54.84 29.93
C ILE A 118 58.86 54.88 30.78
N ASN A 119 58.59 56.05 31.37
CA ASN A 119 57.47 56.25 32.30
C ASN A 119 56.36 57.17 31.76
N SER A 120 56.55 57.78 30.60
CA SER A 120 55.59 58.70 29.96
C SER A 120 55.77 58.71 28.45
N ILE A 121 54.71 59.09 27.73
CA ILE A 121 54.77 59.43 26.29
C ILE A 121 54.25 60.87 26.15
N ASP A 122 55.17 61.82 26.10
CA ASP A 122 54.89 63.26 26.12
C ASP A 122 55.14 63.95 24.76
N GLN A 123 55.60 63.20 23.76
CA GLN A 123 55.84 63.65 22.39
C GLN A 123 55.33 62.64 21.35
N GLU A 124 55.26 63.09 20.10
CA GLU A 124 54.88 62.26 18.95
C GLU A 124 55.85 61.09 18.75
N VAL A 125 55.34 59.87 18.91
CA VAL A 125 56.09 58.64 18.67
C VAL A 125 56.36 58.49 17.18
N VAL A 126 57.53 57.96 16.85
CA VAL A 126 57.89 57.63 15.47
C VAL A 126 56.92 56.62 14.86
N LYS A 127 56.92 56.55 13.52
CA LYS A 127 56.06 55.62 12.80
C LYS A 127 56.39 54.17 13.16
N LEU A 128 55.43 53.50 13.80
CA LEU A 128 55.53 52.10 14.19
C LEU A 128 54.27 51.35 13.78
N LYS A 129 54.42 50.08 13.40
CA LYS A 129 53.29 49.16 13.30
C LYS A 129 52.78 48.81 14.70
N THR A 130 53.67 48.50 15.64
CA THR A 130 53.30 48.13 17.00
C THR A 130 54.24 48.77 18.03
N LEU A 131 53.67 49.36 19.08
CA LEU A 131 54.39 49.76 20.28
C LEU A 131 53.75 49.06 21.48
N TYR A 132 54.53 48.23 22.16
CA TYR A 132 54.11 47.56 23.38
C TYR A 132 54.96 48.03 24.56
N ILE A 133 54.28 48.41 25.65
CA ILE A 133 54.91 48.81 26.90
C ILE A 133 54.22 48.06 28.04
N SER A 134 54.93 47.14 28.70
CA SER A 134 54.30 46.27 29.71
C SER A 134 53.88 47.03 30.98
N GLU A 135 54.58 48.10 31.34
CA GLU A 135 54.35 48.86 32.57
C GLU A 135 54.66 50.34 32.34
N MET A 136 53.78 51.21 32.82
CA MET A 136 54.00 52.66 32.88
C MET A 136 53.64 53.19 34.27
N LYS A 137 54.13 54.39 34.59
CA LYS A 137 53.79 55.06 35.85
C LYS A 137 52.28 55.28 35.94
N ALA A 138 51.66 54.80 37.02
CA ALA A 138 50.24 54.99 37.26
C ALA A 138 49.83 56.47 37.18
N ASN A 139 48.68 56.72 36.56
CA ASN A 139 48.10 58.02 36.25
C ASN A 139 48.93 58.89 35.29
N SER A 140 49.91 58.34 34.55
CA SER A 140 50.55 59.08 33.47
C SER A 140 49.54 59.39 32.36
N THR A 141 49.54 60.63 31.87
CA THR A 141 48.70 61.03 30.75
C THR A 141 49.38 60.74 29.42
N ILE A 142 48.68 60.07 28.51
CA ILE A 142 49.09 59.88 27.12
C ILE A 142 48.06 60.57 26.23
N LYS A 143 48.52 61.51 25.40
CA LYS A 143 47.67 62.19 24.43
C LYS A 143 47.53 61.33 23.17
N ALA A 144 46.34 61.30 22.58
CA ALA A 144 46.09 60.56 21.35
C ALA A 144 46.98 61.04 20.19
N SER A 145 47.22 62.35 20.10
CA SER A 145 48.11 62.95 19.10
C SER A 145 49.55 62.42 19.17
N HIS A 146 50.00 61.98 20.35
CA HIS A 146 51.34 61.42 20.54
C HIS A 146 51.48 60.02 19.93
N LEU A 147 50.37 59.30 19.72
CA LEU A 147 50.35 57.96 19.14
C LEU A 147 49.84 57.92 17.70
N LYS A 148 49.61 59.08 17.07
CA LYS A 148 48.96 59.14 15.74
C LYS A 148 49.72 58.40 14.63
N ASN A 149 51.02 58.14 14.79
CA ASN A 149 51.84 57.39 13.83
C ASN A 149 52.02 55.90 14.19
N VAL A 150 51.44 55.45 15.30
CA VAL A 150 51.52 54.07 15.79
C VAL A 150 50.25 53.35 15.39
N ASN A 151 50.34 52.25 14.64
CA ASN A 151 49.14 51.53 14.18
C ASN A 151 48.47 50.73 15.32
N SER A 152 49.26 50.07 16.16
CA SER A 152 48.82 49.34 17.36
C SER A 152 49.62 49.76 18.59
N PHE A 153 48.93 50.25 19.63
CA PHE A 153 49.51 50.54 20.93
C PHE A 153 48.99 49.55 21.97
N LYS A 154 49.91 48.95 22.73
CA LYS A 154 49.55 48.00 23.78
C LYS A 154 50.25 48.29 25.10
N MET A 155 49.45 48.28 26.17
CA MET A 155 49.92 48.45 27.53
C MET A 155 49.18 47.52 28.50
N ASP A 156 49.94 46.77 29.32
CA ASP A 156 49.39 45.74 30.21
C ASP A 156 49.14 46.25 31.64
N THR A 157 50.08 46.98 32.25
CA THR A 157 49.99 47.37 33.67
C THR A 157 50.31 48.85 33.91
N GLY A 158 49.77 49.40 35.00
CA GLY A 158 49.82 50.82 35.33
C GLY A 158 48.62 51.57 34.73
N PRO A 159 47.57 51.92 35.52
CA PRO A 159 46.40 52.60 34.96
C PRO A 159 46.79 53.99 34.46
N ILE A 160 46.71 54.25 33.15
CA ILE A 160 47.04 55.54 32.54
C ILE A 160 45.79 56.41 32.35
N ILE A 161 46.00 57.68 31.99
CA ILE A 161 44.95 58.55 31.48
C ILE A 161 45.17 58.73 29.98
N TYR A 162 44.37 58.07 29.15
CA TYR A 162 44.39 58.29 27.70
C TYR A 162 43.49 59.48 27.34
N GLN A 163 44.09 60.58 26.88
CA GLN A 163 43.40 61.82 26.57
C GLN A 163 43.32 62.02 25.06
N VAL A 164 42.11 62.08 24.51
CA VAL A 164 41.89 62.45 23.11
C VAL A 164 41.94 63.97 22.98
N ASP A 165 43.05 64.48 22.47
CA ASP A 165 43.31 65.90 22.26
C ASP A 165 43.07 66.29 20.79
N GLY A 166 42.08 67.13 20.53
CA GLY A 166 41.73 67.54 19.17
C GLY A 166 41.16 66.40 18.31
N PHE A 167 40.93 66.68 17.02
CA PHE A 167 40.36 65.72 16.07
C PHE A 167 41.45 64.86 15.42
N GLN A 168 41.39 63.54 15.63
CA GLN A 168 42.42 62.57 15.27
C GLN A 168 42.13 61.92 13.91
N SER A 169 41.87 62.71 12.87
CA SER A 169 41.56 62.18 11.53
C SER A 169 42.77 61.64 10.75
N ASP A 170 43.96 62.15 11.06
CA ASP A 170 45.24 61.74 10.47
C ASP A 170 45.92 60.58 11.23
N SER A 171 45.35 60.17 12.36
CA SER A 171 45.87 59.09 13.19
C SER A 171 45.69 57.72 12.53
N VAL A 172 46.80 56.98 12.37
CA VAL A 172 46.81 55.58 11.90
C VAL A 172 46.56 54.57 13.03
N LEU A 173 46.42 55.05 14.27
CA LEU A 173 46.14 54.20 15.43
C LEU A 173 44.75 53.58 15.29
N ASN A 174 44.73 52.27 15.04
CA ASN A 174 43.50 51.51 14.89
C ASN A 174 43.33 50.44 15.96
N SER A 175 44.40 50.09 16.69
CA SER A 175 44.39 49.09 17.75
C SER A 175 44.92 49.69 19.04
N LEU A 176 44.10 49.69 20.08
CA LEU A 176 44.42 50.28 21.37
C LEU A 176 44.14 49.29 22.49
N VAL A 177 45.19 48.92 23.22
CA VAL A 177 45.11 48.07 24.41
C VAL A 177 45.65 48.86 25.60
N ILE A 178 44.79 49.15 26.57
CA ILE A 178 45.17 49.98 27.73
C ILE A 178 44.56 49.49 29.03
N THR A 179 45.27 49.73 30.12
CA THR A 179 44.77 49.68 31.49
C THR A 179 44.50 51.11 31.96
N SER A 180 43.29 51.39 32.46
CA SER A 180 42.92 52.75 32.89
C SER A 180 41.82 52.74 33.96
N ASN A 181 41.82 53.77 34.82
CA ASN A 181 40.75 54.03 35.78
C ASN A 181 39.61 54.88 35.18
N LEU A 182 39.76 55.38 33.95
CA LEU A 182 38.77 56.19 33.24
C LEU A 182 38.60 55.65 31.81
N LEU A 183 37.37 55.44 31.36
CA LEU A 183 37.11 55.12 29.96
C LEU A 183 37.26 56.40 29.11
N PRO A 184 38.16 56.46 28.12
CA PRO A 184 38.38 57.67 27.33
C PRO A 184 37.17 58.03 26.45
N ASN A 185 36.96 59.32 26.21
CA ASN A 185 35.97 59.79 25.25
C ASN A 185 36.56 59.80 23.84
N PHE A 186 36.06 58.91 22.98
CA PHE A 186 36.56 58.72 21.60
C PHE A 186 35.81 59.56 20.54
N SER A 187 34.97 60.52 20.93
CA SER A 187 34.17 61.32 19.99
C SER A 187 34.99 62.04 18.91
N LEU A 188 36.25 62.35 19.21
CA LEU A 188 37.20 62.99 18.30
C LEU A 188 38.26 62.02 17.74
N HIS A 189 38.08 60.70 17.89
CA HIS A 189 39.05 59.68 17.46
C HIS A 189 38.41 58.56 16.62
N PRO A 190 38.06 58.84 15.35
CA PRO A 190 37.30 57.91 14.53
C PRO A 190 38.10 56.67 14.06
N SER A 191 39.42 56.61 14.22
CA SER A 191 40.25 55.54 13.64
C SER A 191 40.33 54.23 14.45
N ILE A 192 39.80 54.16 15.68
CA ILE A 192 39.91 52.95 16.52
C ILE A 192 39.00 51.82 16.03
N ILE A 193 39.61 50.75 15.52
CA ILE A 193 38.97 49.53 15.01
C ILE A 193 38.95 48.43 16.08
N SER A 194 40.03 48.28 16.85
CA SER A 194 40.17 47.26 17.89
C SER A 194 40.49 47.90 19.24
N PHE A 195 39.63 47.68 20.22
CA PHE A 195 39.79 48.26 21.56
C PHE A 195 39.78 47.17 22.63
N TYR A 196 40.87 47.10 23.40
CA TYR A 196 41.02 46.18 24.52
C TYR A 196 41.22 47.01 25.79
N PHE A 197 40.28 46.92 26.70
CA PHE A 197 40.26 47.73 27.91
C PHE A 197 40.40 46.86 29.14
N TYR A 198 41.44 47.15 29.92
CA TYR A 198 41.64 46.60 31.25
C TYR A 198 41.19 47.63 32.28
N PHE A 199 40.18 47.28 33.07
CA PHE A 199 39.71 48.16 34.13
C PHE A 199 40.74 48.22 35.25
N GLY A 200 41.22 49.42 35.55
CA GLY A 200 42.09 49.66 36.71
C GLY A 200 41.36 49.41 38.03
N SER A 201 42.13 49.23 39.11
CA SER A 201 41.60 48.88 40.45
C SER A 201 40.68 49.94 41.07
N SER A 202 40.75 51.18 40.60
CA SER A 202 39.92 52.31 41.06
C SER A 202 39.09 52.88 39.90
N PHE A 203 38.61 52.01 39.01
CA PHE A 203 37.86 52.45 37.82
C PHE A 203 36.59 53.23 38.17
N ASN A 204 36.39 54.36 37.50
CA ASN A 204 35.20 55.16 37.64
C ASN A 204 34.09 54.69 36.67
N ILE A 205 33.10 54.00 37.24
CA ILE A 205 31.95 53.44 36.53
C ILE A 205 31.14 54.50 35.77
N SER A 206 31.15 55.77 36.19
CA SER A 206 30.40 56.85 35.53
C SER A 206 30.94 57.18 34.13
N THR A 207 32.11 56.66 33.76
CA THR A 207 32.72 56.88 32.43
C THR A 207 32.29 55.86 31.37
N LEU A 208 31.53 54.81 31.74
CA LEU A 208 31.10 53.75 30.82
C LEU A 208 30.31 54.26 29.60
N ASP A 209 29.56 55.36 29.74
CA ASP A 209 28.83 56.01 28.65
C ASP A 209 29.72 56.36 27.45
N ASN A 210 31.04 56.48 27.65
CA ASN A 210 31.96 56.80 26.58
C ASN A 210 32.10 55.67 25.52
N PHE A 211 31.63 54.46 25.79
CA PHE A 211 31.56 53.39 24.79
C PHE A 211 30.72 53.78 23.57
N LYS A 212 29.72 54.66 23.73
CA LYS A 212 28.87 55.15 22.63
C LYS A 212 29.62 55.94 21.56
N TYR A 213 30.86 56.34 21.85
CA TYR A 213 31.70 57.10 20.91
C TYR A 213 32.65 56.21 20.09
N LEU A 214 32.67 54.89 20.32
CA LEU A 214 33.52 53.93 19.59
C LEU A 214 32.93 53.50 18.23
N ASN A 215 32.36 54.43 17.47
CA ASN A 215 31.51 54.13 16.30
C ASN A 215 32.17 53.29 15.20
N ASN A 216 33.51 53.30 15.12
CA ASN A 216 34.30 52.57 14.11
C ASN A 216 35.00 51.30 14.66
N THR A 217 34.71 50.91 15.90
CA THR A 217 35.26 49.71 16.53
C THR A 217 34.52 48.44 16.11
N SER A 218 35.25 47.48 15.52
CA SER A 218 34.75 46.14 15.17
C SER A 218 35.09 45.08 16.22
N THR A 219 36.15 45.28 17.00
CA THR A 219 36.57 44.34 18.06
C THR A 219 36.64 45.06 19.39
N LEU A 220 35.86 44.57 20.36
CA LEU A 220 35.83 45.08 21.73
C LEU A 220 36.16 43.96 22.72
N SER A 221 37.16 44.17 23.57
CA SER A 221 37.51 43.26 24.66
C SER A 221 37.58 44.00 25.98
N LEU A 222 36.88 43.50 26.99
CA LEU A 222 36.80 44.07 28.32
C LEU A 222 37.28 43.04 29.35
N THR A 223 38.23 43.45 30.20
CA THR A 223 38.84 42.58 31.20
C THR A 223 39.01 43.32 32.53
N SER A 224 38.72 42.67 33.65
CA SER A 224 39.04 43.22 34.97
C SER A 224 39.57 42.16 35.92
N ASP A 225 40.64 42.51 36.63
CA ASP A 225 41.16 41.71 37.75
C ASP A 225 40.33 41.91 39.03
N ASN A 226 39.55 43.00 39.12
CA ASN A 226 38.68 43.28 40.27
C ASN A 226 37.20 43.05 39.91
N PRO A 227 36.34 42.75 40.89
CA PRO A 227 34.91 42.65 40.65
C PRO A 227 34.33 43.97 40.11
N ILE A 228 33.78 43.94 38.90
CA ILE A 228 33.08 45.08 38.30
C ILE A 228 31.69 44.63 37.90
N ASN A 229 30.69 45.37 38.37
CA ASN A 229 29.30 45.10 38.08
C ASN A 229 28.84 46.05 36.99
N ILE A 230 28.39 45.51 35.86
CA ILE A 230 27.86 46.31 34.74
C ILE A 230 26.42 45.88 34.45
N THR A 231 25.50 46.83 34.51
CA THR A 231 24.11 46.71 34.08
C THR A 231 23.95 47.27 32.68
N ASP A 232 23.04 46.68 31.89
CA ASP A 232 22.61 47.18 30.56
C ASP A 232 23.74 47.42 29.54
N LEU A 233 24.80 46.60 29.62
CA LEU A 233 25.98 46.72 28.78
C LEU A 233 25.66 46.75 27.27
N PHE A 234 24.67 45.98 26.82
CA PHE A 234 24.30 45.93 25.40
C PHE A 234 23.57 47.20 24.93
N GLU A 235 22.96 47.97 25.83
CA GLU A 235 22.44 49.30 25.49
C GLU A 235 23.58 50.28 25.21
N LEU A 236 24.65 50.22 26.00
CA LEU A 236 25.87 51.02 25.78
C LEU A 236 26.52 50.72 24.42
N PHE A 237 26.33 49.49 23.91
CA PHE A 237 26.82 49.07 22.58
C PHE A 237 25.81 49.33 21.45
N SER A 238 24.57 49.72 21.75
CA SER A 238 23.53 49.89 20.73
C SER A 238 23.90 50.81 19.55
N PRO A 239 24.76 51.85 19.66
CA PRO A 239 25.18 52.63 18.49
C PRO A 239 26.25 51.93 17.61
N LEU A 240 26.81 50.80 18.06
CA LEU A 240 27.98 50.15 17.46
C LEU A 240 27.60 49.03 16.47
N ASN A 241 26.93 49.39 15.38
CA ASN A 241 26.37 48.44 14.40
C ASN A 241 27.41 47.59 13.63
N ILE A 242 28.69 47.93 13.72
CA ILE A 242 29.79 47.26 13.00
C ILE A 242 30.58 46.26 13.85
N LEU A 243 30.19 46.06 15.13
CA LEU A 243 30.85 45.11 16.01
C LEU A 243 30.84 43.71 15.38
N PHE A 244 32.03 43.15 15.24
CA PHE A 244 32.31 41.80 14.75
C PHE A 244 32.60 40.85 15.92
N ARG A 245 33.29 41.34 16.96
CA ARG A 245 33.67 40.57 18.14
C ARG A 245 33.47 41.37 19.42
N ILE A 246 32.83 40.73 20.41
CA ILE A 246 32.72 41.22 21.79
C ILE A 246 33.26 40.12 22.72
N GLN A 247 34.21 40.48 23.55
CA GLN A 247 34.82 39.58 24.53
C GLN A 247 34.83 40.21 25.92
N ILE A 248 34.29 39.50 26.89
CA ILE A 248 34.20 39.93 28.29
C ILE A 248 34.73 38.82 29.18
N GLN A 249 35.81 39.15 29.88
CA GLN A 249 36.59 38.19 30.65
C GLN A 249 36.81 38.62 32.09
N SER A 250 37.16 37.64 32.91
CA SER A 250 37.56 37.81 34.32
C SER A 250 36.41 38.29 35.22
N ASN A 251 36.71 39.06 36.27
CA ASN A 251 35.79 39.38 37.38
C ASN A 251 34.69 40.40 37.03
N ILE A 252 34.37 40.58 35.75
CA ILE A 252 33.25 41.41 35.31
C ILE A 252 31.96 40.60 35.47
N SER A 253 31.11 41.01 36.40
CA SER A 253 29.80 40.40 36.63
C SER A 253 28.74 41.19 35.87
N LEU A 254 28.14 40.56 34.88
CA LEU A 254 26.96 41.10 34.20
C LEU A 254 25.72 40.79 35.06
N PHE A 255 24.94 41.82 35.38
CA PHE A 255 23.73 41.70 36.20
C PHE A 255 22.47 41.54 35.36
N LYS A 256 21.36 41.23 36.06
CA LYS A 256 20.02 41.03 35.51
C LYS A 256 19.65 42.10 34.49
N THR A 257 19.21 41.67 33.32
CA THR A 257 18.74 42.58 32.27
C THR A 257 17.30 43.01 32.54
N VAL A 258 16.97 44.26 32.21
CA VAL A 258 15.59 44.79 32.36
C VAL A 258 14.64 44.16 31.34
N GLU A 259 15.16 43.77 30.17
CA GLU A 259 14.47 43.07 29.09
C GLU A 259 15.37 41.98 28.46
N GLN A 260 14.81 41.06 27.67
CA GLN A 260 15.63 40.12 26.89
C GLN A 260 16.33 40.86 25.76
N ILE A 261 17.65 40.72 25.69
CA ILE A 261 18.48 41.43 24.73
C ILE A 261 18.24 40.90 23.31
N ASN A 262 17.89 41.81 22.41
CA ASN A 262 17.73 41.52 20.99
C ASN A 262 19.04 41.85 20.24
N LEU A 263 19.83 40.82 19.92
CA LEU A 263 21.11 41.00 19.24
C LEU A 263 20.99 41.18 17.71
N SER A 264 19.79 41.10 17.13
CA SER A 264 19.59 41.26 15.67
C SER A 264 20.07 42.62 15.14
N LYS A 265 20.19 43.64 15.99
CA LYS A 265 20.76 44.95 15.65
C LYS A 265 22.24 44.85 15.25
N PHE A 266 22.99 43.89 15.80
CA PHE A 266 24.41 43.68 15.52
C PHE A 266 24.61 42.71 14.35
N LYS A 267 24.28 43.18 13.13
CA LYS A 267 24.30 42.33 11.91
C LYS A 267 25.65 41.70 11.59
N ASN A 268 26.74 42.35 11.99
CA ASN A 268 28.11 41.91 11.72
C ASN A 268 28.72 41.06 12.85
N LEU A 269 28.02 40.88 13.98
CA LEU A 269 28.56 40.20 15.15
C LEU A 269 28.70 38.70 14.86
N LYS A 270 29.95 38.22 14.89
CA LYS A 270 30.31 36.81 14.67
C LYS A 270 30.85 36.13 15.92
N HIS A 271 31.35 36.87 16.90
CA HIS A 271 31.88 36.29 18.14
C HIS A 271 31.37 37.05 19.37
N LEU A 272 30.72 36.35 20.29
CA LEU A 272 30.28 36.88 21.58
C LEU A 272 30.75 35.96 22.70
N TYR A 273 31.73 36.42 23.47
CA TYR A 273 32.34 35.63 24.54
C TYR A 273 32.13 36.27 25.90
N LEU A 274 31.33 35.64 26.76
CA LEU A 274 31.04 36.05 28.12
C LEU A 274 31.39 34.88 29.07
N THR A 275 32.35 35.09 29.97
CA THR A 275 32.93 33.99 30.77
C THR A 275 32.50 33.95 32.24
N ASN A 276 31.91 35.02 32.77
CA ASN A 276 31.42 35.11 34.15
C ASN A 276 29.96 35.59 34.18
N THR A 277 29.04 34.72 33.74
CA THR A 277 27.64 35.07 33.49
C THR A 277 26.68 34.62 34.60
N LYS A 278 27.18 34.36 35.81
CA LYS A 278 26.40 33.79 36.91
C LYS A 278 25.11 34.56 37.23
N ASN A 279 25.15 35.89 37.15
CA ASN A 279 24.00 36.76 37.43
C ASN A 279 23.37 37.35 36.15
N PHE A 280 23.82 36.90 34.97
CA PHE A 280 23.41 37.42 33.69
C PHE A 280 22.18 36.67 33.17
N GLU A 281 21.01 37.06 33.67
CA GLU A 281 19.72 36.46 33.35
C GLU A 281 18.64 37.52 33.10
N TYR A 282 17.54 37.11 32.48
CA TYR A 282 16.32 37.89 32.38
C TYR A 282 15.19 37.18 33.14
N ASN A 283 14.81 37.66 34.32
CA ASN A 283 13.73 37.07 35.14
C ASN A 283 13.85 35.53 35.29
N GLY A 284 15.04 35.00 35.58
CA GLY A 284 15.25 33.55 35.65
C GLY A 284 15.28 32.83 34.29
N LEU A 285 15.41 33.55 33.18
CA LEU A 285 15.45 33.00 31.81
C LEU A 285 16.75 33.38 31.08
N PHE A 286 16.97 32.70 29.95
CA PHE A 286 18.02 33.03 29.00
C PHE A 286 17.99 34.53 28.60
N PRO A 287 19.13 35.24 28.64
CA PRO A 287 19.18 36.70 28.54
C PRO A 287 18.95 37.26 27.13
N PHE A 288 18.96 36.42 26.08
CA PHE A 288 18.79 36.86 24.69
C PHE A 288 17.45 36.39 24.10
N SER A 289 16.76 37.29 23.40
CA SER A 289 15.54 36.96 22.64
C SER A 289 15.84 36.55 21.20
N THR A 290 16.92 37.07 20.60
CA THR A 290 17.36 36.75 19.23
C THR A 290 18.88 36.75 19.11
N LEU A 291 19.41 35.90 18.22
CA LEU A 291 20.85 35.78 17.94
C LEU A 291 21.15 36.05 16.45
N PRO A 292 22.26 36.72 16.09
CA PRO A 292 22.71 36.91 14.71
C PRO A 292 23.08 35.59 14.02
N GLN A 293 22.98 35.58 12.69
CA GLN A 293 23.36 34.41 11.90
C GLN A 293 24.88 34.18 11.90
N SER A 294 25.27 32.91 12.02
CA SER A 294 26.66 32.45 12.11
C SER A 294 27.43 32.97 13.35
N LEU A 295 26.73 33.31 14.43
CA LEU A 295 27.36 33.69 15.68
C LEU A 295 28.10 32.49 16.33
N GLU A 296 29.28 32.73 16.87
CA GLU A 296 29.90 31.87 17.88
C GLU A 296 29.63 32.48 19.26
N LEU A 297 28.88 31.73 20.07
CA LEU A 297 28.43 32.16 21.38
C LEU A 297 29.13 31.36 22.47
N ILE A 298 29.84 32.05 23.37
CA ILE A 298 30.41 31.46 24.59
C ILE A 298 29.79 32.15 25.81
N LEU A 299 29.10 31.39 26.65
CA LEU A 299 28.40 31.83 27.85
C LEU A 299 28.75 30.90 29.02
N ARG A 300 29.93 31.05 29.62
CA ARG A 300 30.37 30.15 30.69
C ARG A 300 29.98 30.63 32.08
N ASN A 301 29.79 29.69 33.00
CA ASN A 301 29.40 29.94 34.40
C ASN A 301 28.02 30.61 34.54
N ALA A 302 27.08 30.28 33.66
CA ALA A 302 25.72 30.80 33.69
C ALA A 302 24.85 30.11 34.75
N ASN A 303 23.82 30.80 35.25
CA ASN A 303 22.85 30.26 36.21
C ASN A 303 21.40 30.52 35.79
N PHE A 304 21.03 30.05 34.59
CA PHE A 304 19.66 30.11 34.09
C PHE A 304 19.27 28.82 33.36
N PRO A 305 17.98 28.47 33.32
CA PRO A 305 17.43 27.46 32.42
C PRO A 305 17.45 27.92 30.94
N ILE A 306 17.57 26.97 30.02
CA ILE A 306 17.38 27.19 28.57
C ILE A 306 15.97 26.73 28.21
N THR A 307 15.14 27.66 27.75
CA THR A 307 13.72 27.42 27.45
C THR A 307 13.47 26.91 26.04
N ASP A 308 14.30 27.29 25.05
CA ASP A 308 14.13 26.89 23.65
C ASP A 308 15.48 26.77 22.92
N PHE A 309 15.82 25.57 22.46
CA PHE A 309 17.04 25.33 21.68
C PHE A 309 16.95 25.85 20.24
N LYS A 310 15.74 26.20 19.74
CA LYS A 310 15.55 26.79 18.41
C LYS A 310 16.28 28.12 18.24
N LEU A 311 16.55 28.83 19.33
CA LEU A 311 17.37 30.05 19.33
C LEU A 311 18.77 29.82 18.72
N PHE A 312 19.26 28.59 18.75
CA PHE A 312 20.57 28.22 18.23
C PHE A 312 20.55 27.73 16.78
N GLU A 313 19.42 27.61 16.10
CA GLU A 313 19.36 27.00 14.74
C GLU A 313 20.25 27.68 13.69
N ASN A 314 20.46 28.99 13.79
CA ASN A 314 21.13 29.78 12.76
C ASN A 314 22.54 30.26 13.14
N ILE A 315 23.07 29.80 14.28
CA ILE A 315 24.41 30.20 14.75
C ILE A 315 25.46 29.13 14.37
N THR A 316 26.74 29.43 14.57
CA THR A 316 27.86 28.51 14.22
C THR A 316 28.15 27.52 15.34
N SER A 317 28.21 28.02 16.57
CA SER A 317 28.51 27.22 17.77
C SER A 317 28.01 27.92 19.03
N VAL A 318 27.71 27.13 20.04
CA VAL A 318 27.31 27.57 21.38
C VAL A 318 28.03 26.75 22.45
N ASP A 319 28.71 27.44 23.36
CA ASP A 319 29.38 26.88 24.53
C ASP A 319 28.75 27.52 25.77
N ILE A 320 28.10 26.71 26.61
CA ILE A 320 27.49 27.15 27.86
C ILE A 320 28.06 26.32 29.02
N ASP A 321 29.36 26.01 28.94
CA ASP A 321 30.03 25.11 29.88
C ASP A 321 30.08 25.67 31.31
N ASN A 322 30.15 24.75 32.27
CA ASN A 322 30.20 24.99 33.72
C ASN A 322 29.00 25.82 34.23
N SER A 323 27.82 25.57 33.67
CA SER A 323 26.60 26.34 33.96
C SER A 323 25.55 25.50 34.70
N ASN A 324 24.60 26.14 35.38
CA ASN A 324 23.56 25.44 36.14
C ASN A 324 22.29 25.19 35.30
N ILE A 325 22.45 24.69 34.06
CA ILE A 325 21.31 24.38 33.17
C ILE A 325 20.64 23.09 33.65
N THR A 326 19.35 23.13 34.01
CA THR A 326 18.61 21.97 34.56
C THR A 326 17.52 21.39 33.65
N ASN A 327 17.21 22.06 32.55
CA ASN A 327 16.12 21.66 31.65
C ASN A 327 16.37 20.28 31.02
N PRO A 328 15.29 19.56 30.67
CA PRO A 328 15.40 18.39 29.82
C PRO A 328 15.96 18.74 28.43
N LEU A 329 16.80 17.87 27.89
CA LEU A 329 17.27 17.94 26.50
C LEU A 329 16.09 17.91 25.53
N GLN A 330 16.00 18.92 24.66
CA GLN A 330 14.92 19.03 23.67
C GLN A 330 15.22 18.16 22.44
N LYS A 331 14.15 17.71 21.78
CA LYS A 331 14.25 17.08 20.46
C LYS A 331 14.54 18.16 19.42
N ILE A 332 15.42 17.86 18.48
CA ILE A 332 15.78 18.77 17.39
C ILE A 332 15.28 18.27 16.04
N GLU A 333 15.09 19.18 15.09
CA GLU A 333 14.57 18.82 13.77
C GLU A 333 15.66 18.13 12.94
N PHE A 334 15.36 16.91 12.49
CA PHE A 334 16.33 16.04 11.82
C PHE A 334 16.99 16.71 10.58
N ASN A 335 16.20 17.42 9.77
CA ASN A 335 16.60 17.99 8.48
C ASN A 335 17.36 19.33 8.58
N LYS A 336 17.53 19.90 9.78
CA LYS A 336 18.23 21.18 9.94
C LYS A 336 19.67 20.97 10.36
N THR A 337 20.60 21.73 9.78
CA THR A 337 21.97 21.82 10.31
C THR A 337 21.92 22.62 11.61
N TYR A 338 22.33 22.00 12.72
CA TYR A 338 22.48 22.69 14.01
C TYR A 338 23.94 23.08 14.23
N PRO A 339 24.20 24.16 15.01
CA PRO A 339 25.54 24.51 15.45
C PRO A 339 26.18 23.39 16.27
N GLN A 340 27.49 23.51 16.49
CA GLN A 340 28.14 22.75 17.55
C GLN A 340 27.64 23.22 18.92
N ILE A 341 27.10 22.32 19.73
CA ILE A 341 26.57 22.62 21.07
C ILE A 341 27.47 22.00 22.15
N SER A 342 28.06 22.80 23.03
CA SER A 342 28.82 22.35 24.19
C SER A 342 28.10 22.76 25.48
N ILE A 343 27.80 21.77 26.31
CA ILE A 343 27.28 21.94 27.67
C ILE A 343 28.02 20.94 28.56
N ILE A 344 29.16 21.34 29.10
CA ILE A 344 30.01 20.52 29.95
C ILE A 344 29.81 20.90 31.43
N ASN A 345 29.94 19.94 32.35
CA ASN A 345 29.91 20.16 33.81
C ASN A 345 28.69 20.98 34.26
N SER A 346 27.51 20.59 33.76
CA SER A 346 26.24 21.28 34.04
C SER A 346 25.24 20.31 34.68
N LYS A 347 23.94 20.63 34.68
CA LYS A 347 22.89 19.77 35.25
C LYS A 347 21.83 19.36 34.23
N LEU A 348 22.19 19.32 32.95
CA LEU A 348 21.26 19.05 31.85
C LEU A 348 20.61 17.67 32.06
N THR A 349 19.27 17.61 32.03
CA THR A 349 18.50 16.38 32.30
C THR A 349 17.83 15.86 31.02
N GLY A 350 17.06 14.77 31.10
CA GLY A 350 16.32 14.22 29.95
C GLY A 350 17.04 13.05 29.28
N THR A 351 16.68 12.77 28.02
CA THR A 351 17.15 11.62 27.25
C THR A 351 17.74 12.05 25.92
N LEU A 352 18.77 11.33 25.44
CA LEU A 352 19.33 11.51 24.10
C LEU A 352 18.58 10.58 23.12
N ASP A 353 17.94 11.12 22.09
CA ASP A 353 17.20 10.34 21.09
C ASP A 353 17.82 10.44 19.68
N GLU A 354 17.27 9.69 18.71
CA GLU A 354 17.77 9.59 17.33
C GLU A 354 17.82 10.94 16.58
N SER A 355 17.15 11.99 17.07
CA SER A 355 17.21 13.32 16.46
C SER A 355 18.60 13.97 16.54
N TRP A 356 19.44 13.49 17.47
CA TRP A 356 20.79 13.96 17.69
C TRP A 356 21.83 13.28 16.79
N CYS A 357 21.45 12.24 16.04
CA CYS A 357 22.36 11.57 15.10
C CYS A 357 22.81 12.54 14.00
N GLY A 358 24.11 12.55 13.69
CA GLY A 358 24.70 13.50 12.74
C GLY A 358 24.86 14.94 13.24
N LYS A 359 24.59 15.24 14.53
CA LYS A 359 24.79 16.59 15.12
C LYS A 359 26.09 16.68 15.92
N LYS A 360 26.73 17.86 15.92
CA LYS A 360 27.93 18.14 16.72
C LYS A 360 27.54 18.57 18.13
N PHE A 361 27.84 17.76 19.14
CA PHE A 361 27.62 18.16 20.53
C PHE A 361 28.69 17.63 21.49
N ILE A 362 28.78 18.24 22.66
CA ILE A 362 29.55 17.78 23.82
C ILE A 362 28.69 17.98 25.07
N PHE A 363 28.27 16.89 25.71
CA PHE A 363 27.38 16.87 26.89
C PHE A 363 28.01 16.20 28.11
N THR A 364 29.33 16.32 28.25
CA THR A 364 30.12 15.69 29.32
C THR A 364 29.71 16.17 30.72
N ASN A 365 29.64 15.25 31.69
CA ASN A 365 29.35 15.51 33.10
C ASN A 365 28.04 16.30 33.31
N ASN A 366 26.92 15.69 32.93
CA ASN A 366 25.56 16.20 33.13
C ASN A 366 24.68 15.17 33.87
N SER A 367 23.35 15.27 33.74
CA SER A 367 22.37 14.36 34.34
C SER A 367 21.47 13.71 33.28
N LEU A 368 21.97 13.53 32.05
CA LEU A 368 21.23 12.82 30.99
C LEU A 368 21.07 11.35 31.35
N SER A 369 19.96 10.75 30.95
CA SER A 369 19.59 9.38 31.29
C SER A 369 18.96 8.64 30.10
N GLY A 370 18.52 7.39 30.29
CA GLY A 370 17.89 6.58 29.25
C GLY A 370 18.90 5.79 28.41
N LYS A 371 18.56 5.49 27.15
CA LYS A 371 19.43 4.80 26.20
C LYS A 371 20.07 5.80 25.25
N ILE A 372 21.35 5.60 24.95
CA ILE A 372 22.09 6.27 23.89
C ILE A 372 21.63 5.69 22.55
N PRO A 373 21.30 6.53 21.54
CA PRO A 373 20.94 6.12 20.18
C PRO A 373 22.02 5.27 19.51
N ASP A 374 21.63 4.37 18.60
CA ASP A 374 22.55 3.42 17.96
C ASP A 374 23.68 4.12 17.19
N CYS A 375 23.41 5.30 16.62
CA CYS A 375 24.40 6.13 15.92
C CYS A 375 25.57 6.56 16.81
N PHE A 376 25.41 6.63 18.13
CA PHE A 376 26.51 6.92 19.06
C PHE A 376 26.90 5.70 19.86
N TYR A 377 25.92 4.91 20.28
CA TYR A 377 26.10 3.72 21.10
C TYR A 377 27.06 2.74 20.41
N CYS A 378 26.89 2.46 19.12
CA CYS A 378 27.79 1.54 18.40
C CYS A 378 29.25 2.00 18.31
N TYR A 379 29.52 3.26 18.65
CA TYR A 379 30.82 3.91 18.47
C TYR A 379 31.42 4.43 19.79
N LEU A 380 30.90 4.01 20.96
CA LEU A 380 31.46 4.44 22.26
C LEU A 380 32.84 3.83 22.56
N ASN A 381 33.30 2.82 21.82
CA ASN A 381 34.68 2.35 21.90
C ASN A 381 35.70 3.38 21.34
N ILE A 382 35.22 4.42 20.66
CA ILE A 382 36.05 5.48 20.11
C ILE A 382 36.16 6.63 21.13
N PRO A 383 37.38 7.01 21.57
CA PRO A 383 37.56 8.05 22.60
C PRO A 383 36.95 9.41 22.24
N SER A 384 36.96 9.80 20.97
CA SER A 384 36.40 11.09 20.52
C SER A 384 34.87 11.14 20.54
N ILE A 385 34.19 9.99 20.64
CA ILE A 385 32.72 9.89 20.76
C ILE A 385 32.34 9.69 22.22
N SER A 386 32.98 8.75 22.91
CA SER A 386 32.69 8.46 24.32
C SER A 386 32.97 9.64 25.25
N SER A 387 33.99 10.44 24.97
CA SER A 387 34.31 11.64 25.75
C SER A 387 33.19 12.70 25.71
N ARG A 388 32.36 12.71 24.65
CA ARG A 388 31.25 13.67 24.49
C ARG A 388 30.08 13.39 25.44
N LEU A 389 29.98 12.18 25.98
CA LEU A 389 28.83 11.72 26.78
C LEU A 389 29.22 11.20 28.17
N VAL A 390 30.52 11.12 28.47
CA VAL A 390 31.03 10.61 29.77
C VAL A 390 30.47 11.43 30.94
N GLY A 391 30.23 10.78 32.08
CA GLY A 391 29.73 11.43 33.30
C GLY A 391 28.22 11.71 33.30
N ASN A 392 27.44 10.99 32.49
CA ASN A 392 25.97 10.98 32.51
C ASN A 392 25.44 9.63 33.02
N ASN A 393 24.11 9.54 33.22
CA ASN A 393 23.40 8.39 33.78
C ASN A 393 22.74 7.49 32.71
N PHE A 394 23.41 7.25 31.58
CA PHE A 394 22.89 6.39 30.52
C PHE A 394 22.97 4.91 30.88
N THR A 395 21.91 4.16 30.57
CA THR A 395 21.77 2.73 30.86
C THR A 395 22.64 1.82 29.98
N ASN A 396 23.07 2.32 28.82
CA ASN A 396 23.88 1.60 27.83
C ASN A 396 25.21 2.29 27.52
N TYR A 397 25.79 3.07 28.45
CA TYR A 397 27.12 3.63 28.25
C TYR A 397 28.19 2.57 28.56
N PHE A 398 28.69 1.89 27.53
CA PHE A 398 29.76 0.91 27.64
C PHE A 398 30.84 1.24 26.60
N THR A 399 32.09 1.41 27.02
CA THR A 399 33.21 1.77 26.12
C THR A 399 33.96 0.56 25.56
N LYS A 400 33.62 -0.65 26.01
CA LYS A 400 34.06 -1.92 25.43
C LYS A 400 32.82 -2.60 24.84
N ILE A 401 32.57 -2.41 23.55
CA ILE A 401 31.36 -2.90 22.88
C ILE A 401 31.71 -4.03 21.92
N ASP A 402 31.03 -5.16 22.10
CA ASP A 402 31.00 -6.30 21.17
C ASP A 402 29.58 -6.55 20.58
N ASN A 403 28.60 -5.67 20.86
CA ASN A 403 27.16 -5.98 20.71
C ASN A 403 26.39 -5.22 19.60
N CYS A 404 27.04 -4.36 18.79
CA CYS A 404 26.37 -3.90 17.57
C CYS A 404 26.50 -4.98 16.50
N GLY A 405 25.39 -5.26 15.79
CA GLY A 405 25.29 -6.30 14.78
C GLY A 405 24.68 -5.78 13.47
N LEU A 406 24.38 -6.71 12.56
CA LEU A 406 23.88 -6.40 11.21
C LEU A 406 22.57 -5.59 11.18
N SER A 407 21.76 -5.65 12.24
CA SER A 407 20.48 -4.94 12.32
C SER A 407 20.59 -3.45 12.64
N GLN A 408 21.70 -3.00 13.25
CA GLN A 408 21.84 -1.61 13.68
C GLN A 408 22.42 -0.70 12.58
N ILE A 409 23.25 -1.22 11.67
CA ILE A 409 23.71 -0.46 10.50
C ILE A 409 22.80 -0.81 9.32
N LYS A 410 22.24 0.21 8.66
CA LYS A 410 21.47 0.02 7.43
C LYS A 410 22.05 0.90 6.33
N ILE A 411 22.20 0.34 5.14
CA ILE A 411 22.56 1.13 3.96
C ILE A 411 21.31 1.23 3.11
N HIS A 412 20.79 2.44 2.95
CA HIS A 412 19.53 2.72 2.25
C HIS A 412 19.72 2.91 0.76
N ASN A 413 20.85 3.49 0.33
CA ASN A 413 21.19 3.62 -1.08
C ASN A 413 22.66 4.01 -1.26
N ILE A 414 23.09 3.96 -2.51
CA ILE A 414 24.31 4.61 -2.98
C ILE A 414 23.94 5.54 -4.15
N THR A 415 24.37 6.78 -4.08
CA THR A 415 24.18 7.77 -5.15
C THR A 415 25.53 8.06 -5.79
N PHE A 416 25.67 7.82 -7.09
CA PHE A 416 26.87 8.17 -7.84
C PHE A 416 26.78 9.60 -8.37
N MET A 417 27.88 10.34 -8.26
CA MET A 417 28.07 11.71 -8.75
C MET A 417 29.17 11.67 -9.83
N ASN A 418 29.01 12.43 -10.92
CA ASN A 418 29.99 12.64 -12.00
C ASN A 418 30.72 11.38 -12.50
N ASP A 419 30.37 10.88 -13.69
CA ASP A 419 31.04 9.76 -14.39
C ASP A 419 31.27 8.48 -13.55
N PHE A 420 30.50 8.28 -12.48
CA PHE A 420 30.63 7.18 -11.50
C PHE A 420 31.93 7.18 -10.68
N ILE A 421 32.64 8.31 -10.63
CA ILE A 421 33.92 8.45 -9.92
C ILE A 421 33.70 8.79 -8.44
N SER A 422 32.68 9.58 -8.13
CA SER A 422 32.33 9.93 -6.75
C SER A 422 31.01 9.32 -6.35
N PHE A 423 30.83 8.99 -5.07
CA PHE A 423 29.57 8.43 -4.57
C PHE A 423 29.26 8.86 -3.15
N VAL A 424 27.98 8.77 -2.79
CA VAL A 424 27.45 8.98 -1.44
C VAL A 424 26.72 7.72 -1.01
N LEU A 425 27.16 7.10 0.07
CA LEU A 425 26.43 6.04 0.76
C LEU A 425 25.51 6.68 1.78
N ASN A 426 24.21 6.48 1.64
CA ASN A 426 23.22 6.96 2.60
C ASN A 426 22.70 5.78 3.41
N GLY A 427 22.50 5.96 4.71
CA GLY A 427 22.13 4.89 5.61
C GLY A 427 21.82 5.34 7.04
N GLU A 428 21.70 4.39 7.94
CA GLU A 428 21.55 4.59 9.38
C GLU A 428 22.78 4.07 10.10
N ASN A 429 23.27 4.85 11.05
CA ASN A 429 24.34 4.48 11.97
C ASN A 429 25.65 4.10 11.26
N LEU A 430 26.00 4.74 10.13
CA LEU A 430 27.14 4.36 9.28
C LEU A 430 28.53 4.68 9.88
N GLY A 431 28.60 5.50 10.94
CA GLY A 431 29.84 5.75 11.70
C GLY A 431 30.68 6.93 11.19
N ILE A 432 32.00 6.92 11.48
CA ILE A 432 32.98 7.95 11.08
C ILE A 432 34.17 7.34 10.31
N THR A 433 34.81 8.11 9.44
CA THR A 433 35.70 7.57 8.39
C THR A 433 37.17 7.40 8.71
N SER A 434 37.74 8.06 9.74
CA SER A 434 39.20 8.14 9.80
C SER A 434 39.94 6.81 9.93
N ASN A 435 39.29 5.72 10.39
CA ASN A 435 39.82 4.33 10.37
C ASN A 435 38.78 3.19 10.38
N MET A 436 37.46 3.48 10.35
CA MET A 436 36.42 2.46 10.62
C MET A 436 35.86 1.80 9.38
N ILE A 437 36.03 2.41 8.22
CA ILE A 437 35.55 1.86 6.96
C ILE A 437 36.76 1.62 6.09
N ILE A 438 36.97 0.36 5.73
CA ILE A 438 38.08 -0.05 4.87
C ILE A 438 37.52 -0.28 3.47
N SER A 439 38.22 0.25 2.48
CA SER A 439 38.04 -0.17 1.09
C SER A 439 39.34 -0.81 0.58
N PRO A 440 39.29 -2.02 -0.01
CA PRO A 440 40.48 -2.75 -0.45
C PRO A 440 41.18 -2.14 -1.69
N ASN A 441 40.55 -1.18 -2.38
CA ASN A 441 40.98 -0.70 -3.71
C ASN A 441 41.49 0.74 -3.75
N ASN A 442 42.12 1.27 -2.68
CA ASN A 442 42.54 2.68 -2.59
C ASN A 442 41.41 3.70 -2.82
N ILE A 443 40.15 3.29 -2.62
CA ILE A 443 39.00 4.20 -2.65
C ILE A 443 39.09 5.07 -1.41
N THR A 444 39.08 6.38 -1.64
CA THR A 444 39.11 7.35 -0.54
C THR A 444 37.70 7.51 -0.02
N LEU A 445 37.52 7.32 1.28
CA LEU A 445 36.25 7.53 1.98
C LEU A 445 36.41 8.70 2.94
N SER A 446 35.46 9.62 2.93
CA SER A 446 35.38 10.74 3.84
C SER A 446 33.97 10.83 4.43
N SER A 447 33.90 11.22 5.69
CA SER A 447 32.68 11.51 6.41
C SER A 447 32.93 12.74 7.23
N ASN A 448 31.85 13.38 7.66
CA ASN A 448 31.95 14.36 8.74
C ASN A 448 32.43 13.65 10.02
N ASP A 449 33.10 14.37 10.94
CA ASP A 449 33.60 13.88 12.25
C ASP A 449 32.48 13.53 13.26
N ILE A 450 31.33 13.10 12.74
CA ILE A 450 30.11 12.81 13.49
C ILE A 450 29.55 11.51 12.91
N PRO A 451 29.23 10.52 13.77
CA PRO A 451 28.49 9.35 13.33
C PRO A 451 27.22 9.80 12.61
N GLY A 452 27.15 9.46 11.33
CA GLY A 452 26.20 10.07 10.41
C GLY A 452 25.48 9.05 9.54
N ARG A 453 24.67 9.60 8.64
CA ARG A 453 23.94 8.85 7.62
C ARG A 453 24.67 8.78 6.29
N ASP A 454 25.65 9.65 6.08
CA ASP A 454 26.27 9.83 4.78
C ASP A 454 27.78 9.58 4.85
N ILE A 455 28.28 8.73 3.96
CA ILE A 455 29.72 8.55 3.70
C ILE A 455 29.97 8.92 2.25
N TYR A 456 30.89 9.85 2.05
CA TYR A 456 31.35 10.26 0.74
C TYR A 456 32.53 9.37 0.33
N GLY A 457 32.53 8.93 -0.92
CA GLY A 457 33.59 8.14 -1.49
C GLY A 457 34.05 8.68 -2.82
N ARG A 458 35.34 8.52 -3.12
CA ARG A 458 35.93 8.80 -4.42
C ARG A 458 36.80 7.63 -4.88
N ILE A 459 36.54 7.20 -6.09
CA ILE A 459 37.27 6.16 -6.81
C ILE A 459 38.41 6.86 -7.56
N PRO A 460 39.66 6.39 -7.46
CA PRO A 460 40.75 6.95 -8.25
C PRO A 460 40.53 6.75 -9.76
N ASP A 461 40.80 7.78 -10.56
CA ASP A 461 40.63 7.75 -12.02
C ASP A 461 41.47 6.65 -12.71
N SER A 462 42.48 6.11 -12.01
CA SER A 462 43.37 5.04 -12.48
C SER A 462 42.81 3.62 -12.32
N ILE A 463 41.64 3.44 -11.68
CA ILE A 463 41.10 2.10 -11.35
C ILE A 463 39.76 1.89 -12.04
N SER A 464 39.71 0.93 -12.96
CA SER A 464 38.44 0.41 -13.48
C SER A 464 37.93 -0.71 -12.56
N VAL A 465 36.95 -0.40 -11.72
CA VAL A 465 36.28 -1.36 -10.83
C VAL A 465 34.83 -1.54 -11.25
N THR A 466 34.43 -2.81 -11.43
CA THR A 466 33.03 -3.17 -11.72
C THR A 466 32.23 -3.53 -10.46
N GLU A 467 32.93 -3.99 -9.42
CA GLU A 467 32.42 -4.17 -8.07
C GLU A 467 33.54 -3.91 -7.05
N PHE A 468 33.19 -3.41 -5.87
CA PHE A 468 34.13 -3.28 -4.76
C PHE A 468 33.42 -3.54 -3.43
N GLN A 469 34.19 -3.97 -2.43
CA GLN A 469 33.68 -4.21 -1.07
C GLN A 469 34.00 -3.03 -0.15
N ILE A 470 33.06 -2.75 0.74
CA ILE A 470 33.18 -1.78 1.81
C ILE A 470 33.05 -2.58 3.10
N PHE A 471 34.10 -2.54 3.92
CA PHE A 471 34.11 -3.20 5.22
C PHE A 471 33.97 -2.18 6.33
N PHE A 472 32.86 -2.23 7.06
CA PHE A 472 32.69 -1.53 8.33
C PHE A 472 33.40 -2.36 9.40
N ARG A 473 34.26 -1.75 10.22
CA ARG A 473 34.94 -2.43 11.32
C ARG A 473 34.04 -2.63 12.54
N VAL A 474 33.07 -1.73 12.74
CA VAL A 474 32.21 -1.69 13.92
C VAL A 474 30.78 -1.32 13.51
N PRO A 475 29.83 -2.28 13.56
CA PRO A 475 30.02 -3.74 13.48
C PRO A 475 30.79 -4.20 12.24
N PRO A 476 31.42 -5.40 12.29
CA PRO A 476 32.10 -6.01 11.15
C PRO A 476 31.09 -6.40 10.06
N ILE A 477 30.86 -5.51 9.08
CA ILE A 477 29.90 -5.71 7.98
C ILE A 477 30.59 -5.54 6.64
N ASN A 478 30.42 -6.52 5.75
CA ASN A 478 30.85 -6.44 4.36
C ASN A 478 29.67 -6.07 3.45
N PHE A 479 29.80 -4.93 2.78
CA PHE A 479 28.85 -4.47 1.77
C PHE A 479 29.52 -4.47 0.39
N THR A 480 28.85 -5.02 -0.62
CA THR A 480 29.38 -5.04 -2.00
C THR A 480 28.63 -4.03 -2.84
N VAL A 481 29.37 -3.15 -3.49
CA VAL A 481 28.86 -2.10 -4.38
C VAL A 481 29.21 -2.45 -5.82
N SER A 482 28.29 -2.23 -6.76
CA SER A 482 28.52 -2.38 -8.20
C SER A 482 28.64 -1.03 -8.91
N ILE A 483 29.50 -0.95 -9.93
CA ILE A 483 29.69 0.22 -10.78
C ILE A 483 29.72 -0.20 -12.26
N PRO A 484 28.83 0.34 -13.12
CA PRO A 484 27.61 1.08 -12.76
C PRO A 484 26.64 0.20 -11.95
N PRO A 485 25.57 0.75 -11.36
CA PRO A 485 24.57 -0.03 -10.63
C PRO A 485 24.04 -1.20 -11.46
N ARG A 486 24.17 -2.43 -10.94
CA ARG A 486 23.70 -3.67 -11.58
C ARG A 486 22.56 -4.30 -10.78
N PRO A 487 21.65 -5.03 -11.45
CA PRO A 487 20.61 -5.77 -10.75
C PRO A 487 21.13 -6.88 -9.85
N PRO A 488 20.41 -7.21 -8.76
CA PRO A 488 20.77 -8.32 -7.87
C PRO A 488 20.77 -9.64 -8.64
N ARG A 489 21.60 -10.60 -8.21
CA ARG A 489 21.70 -11.91 -8.86
C ARG A 489 21.41 -13.03 -7.89
N VAL A 490 20.35 -13.79 -8.16
CA VAL A 490 20.02 -15.02 -7.44
C VAL A 490 20.86 -16.18 -7.98
N THR A 491 21.48 -16.96 -7.08
CA THR A 491 22.28 -18.13 -7.43
C THR A 491 21.61 -19.44 -7.01
N SER A 492 20.95 -19.48 -5.85
CA SER A 492 20.20 -20.64 -5.38
C SER A 492 19.08 -20.26 -4.42
N VAL A 493 18.07 -21.13 -4.32
CA VAL A 493 16.92 -20.96 -3.43
C VAL A 493 16.66 -22.28 -2.70
N LEU A 494 16.52 -22.22 -1.39
CA LEU A 494 16.17 -23.34 -0.52
C LEU A 494 14.87 -23.02 0.22
N GLN A 495 13.99 -24.01 0.34
CA GLN A 495 12.76 -23.89 1.12
C GLN A 495 12.81 -24.81 2.33
N THR A 496 12.41 -24.29 3.50
CA THR A 496 12.14 -25.05 4.71
C THR A 496 10.77 -24.65 5.25
N ASN A 497 9.75 -25.49 5.07
CA ASN A 497 8.35 -25.15 5.35
C ASN A 497 7.91 -23.87 4.61
N ALA A 498 7.47 -22.82 5.31
CA ALA A 498 7.11 -21.52 4.73
C ALA A 498 8.30 -20.58 4.49
N THR A 499 9.48 -20.92 5.03
CA THR A 499 10.67 -20.07 4.93
C THR A 499 11.45 -20.35 3.66
N ILE A 500 11.72 -19.30 2.88
CA ILE A 500 12.52 -19.29 1.66
C ILE A 500 13.86 -18.62 1.95
N SER A 501 14.96 -19.34 1.75
CA SER A 501 16.33 -18.84 1.80
C SER A 501 16.88 -18.67 0.39
N ILE A 502 17.22 -17.44 0.02
CA ILE A 502 17.68 -17.03 -1.31
C ILE A 502 19.14 -16.60 -1.19
N TYR A 503 20.02 -17.27 -1.92
CA TYR A 503 21.44 -16.93 -1.98
C TYR A 503 21.76 -16.21 -3.28
N GLY A 504 22.70 -15.27 -3.22
CA GLY A 504 23.01 -14.43 -4.37
C GLY A 504 24.13 -13.42 -4.15
N LYS A 505 24.08 -12.35 -4.94
CA LYS A 505 24.97 -11.18 -4.85
C LYS A 505 24.17 -9.90 -5.03
N LEU A 506 24.71 -8.80 -4.48
CA LEU A 506 24.16 -7.43 -4.59
C LEU A 506 22.77 -7.28 -3.93
N PHE A 507 22.55 -8.01 -2.84
CA PHE A 507 21.42 -7.78 -1.95
C PHE A 507 21.73 -6.64 -0.95
N SER A 508 20.71 -6.12 -0.27
CA SER A 508 20.87 -5.04 0.73
C SER A 508 20.63 -5.56 2.14
N ASN A 509 21.33 -5.00 3.13
CA ASN A 509 21.04 -5.25 4.56
C ASN A 509 19.85 -4.43 5.07
N ASP A 510 19.37 -3.45 4.30
CA ASP A 510 18.12 -2.75 4.59
C ASP A 510 16.93 -3.56 4.06
N LEU A 511 16.20 -4.19 4.98
CA LEU A 511 15.00 -4.97 4.69
C LEU A 511 13.96 -4.16 3.90
N SER A 512 13.83 -2.86 4.16
CA SER A 512 12.84 -2.00 3.50
C SER A 512 13.17 -1.73 2.03
N SER A 513 14.44 -1.91 1.65
CA SER A 513 14.92 -1.77 0.28
C SER A 513 14.84 -3.04 -0.54
N CYS A 514 14.54 -4.18 0.09
CA CYS A 514 14.43 -5.48 -0.55
C CYS A 514 12.95 -5.87 -0.71
N LYS A 515 12.62 -6.42 -1.87
CA LYS A 515 11.33 -7.06 -2.13
C LYS A 515 11.56 -8.40 -2.82
N VAL A 516 10.86 -9.44 -2.36
CA VAL A 516 10.96 -10.78 -2.93
C VAL A 516 9.59 -11.25 -3.37
N MET A 517 9.49 -11.62 -4.65
CA MET A 517 8.30 -12.27 -5.22
C MET A 517 8.60 -13.74 -5.49
N VAL A 518 7.72 -14.61 -5.00
CA VAL A 518 7.71 -16.06 -5.25
C VAL A 518 6.42 -16.37 -6.04
N GLY A 519 6.55 -16.51 -7.36
CA GLY A 519 5.41 -16.55 -8.28
C GLY A 519 4.63 -15.23 -8.22
N VAL A 520 3.37 -15.29 -7.79
CA VAL A 520 2.52 -14.11 -7.57
C VAL A 520 2.43 -13.70 -6.09
N LYS A 521 3.13 -14.39 -5.19
CA LYS A 521 3.09 -14.14 -3.75
C LYS A 521 4.29 -13.32 -3.33
N GLU A 522 4.04 -12.28 -2.54
CA GLU A 522 5.09 -11.50 -1.90
C GLU A 522 5.58 -12.26 -0.66
N CYS A 523 6.90 -12.34 -0.51
CA CYS A 523 7.58 -13.02 0.58
C CYS A 523 7.97 -12.00 1.65
N THR A 524 7.55 -12.20 2.89
CA THR A 524 7.85 -11.29 4.01
C THR A 524 9.28 -11.50 4.48
N ILE A 525 10.14 -10.52 4.22
CA ILE A 525 11.58 -10.64 4.49
C ILE A 525 11.86 -10.52 5.99
N SER A 526 12.52 -11.53 6.56
CA SER A 526 12.92 -11.57 7.98
C SER A 526 14.41 -11.32 8.18
N TYR A 527 15.23 -11.54 7.14
CA TYR A 527 16.68 -11.34 7.19
C TYR A 527 17.23 -11.03 5.79
N SER A 528 18.18 -10.10 5.70
CA SER A 528 18.85 -9.80 4.45
C SER A 528 20.27 -9.27 4.70
N VAL A 529 21.22 -9.74 3.90
CA VAL A 529 22.62 -9.30 3.83
C VAL A 529 23.07 -9.37 2.38
N SER A 530 24.31 -8.93 2.08
CA SER A 530 24.81 -8.78 0.70
C SER A 530 24.75 -10.04 -0.19
N ASN A 531 24.64 -11.23 0.39
CA ASN A 531 24.64 -12.52 -0.30
C ASN A 531 23.49 -13.47 0.08
N GLU A 532 22.62 -13.12 1.02
CA GLU A 532 21.53 -13.99 1.48
C GLU A 532 20.29 -13.17 1.87
N ILE A 533 19.11 -13.61 1.44
CA ILE A 533 17.80 -13.15 1.91
C ILE A 533 17.05 -14.34 2.49
N ARG A 534 16.44 -14.18 3.67
CA ARG A 534 15.42 -15.10 4.19
C ARG A 534 14.09 -14.39 4.30
N CYS A 535 13.06 -15.04 3.82
CA CYS A 535 11.71 -14.51 3.84
C CYS A 535 10.69 -15.63 4.00
N ASP A 536 9.51 -15.31 4.52
CA ASP A 536 8.42 -16.25 4.71
C ASP A 536 7.28 -15.95 3.73
N ILE A 537 6.79 -16.99 3.05
CA ILE A 537 5.53 -16.93 2.29
C ILE A 537 4.36 -17.31 3.23
N PRO A 538 3.12 -16.86 2.95
CA PRO A 538 1.97 -17.19 3.79
C PRO A 538 1.83 -18.69 4.04
N TYR A 539 1.59 -19.07 5.30
CA TYR A 539 1.34 -20.46 5.72
C TYR A 539 -0.16 -20.75 5.78
N PRO A 540 -0.65 -21.91 5.28
CA PRO A 540 0.10 -22.96 4.57
C PRO A 540 0.61 -22.52 3.19
N VAL A 541 1.72 -23.12 2.74
CA VAL A 541 2.27 -22.83 1.41
C VAL A 541 1.34 -23.37 0.33
N THR A 542 0.71 -22.46 -0.41
CA THR A 542 -0.33 -22.75 -1.40
C THR A 542 0.19 -22.96 -2.82
N ILE A 543 1.46 -22.68 -3.06
CA ILE A 543 2.10 -22.73 -4.38
C ILE A 543 2.96 -23.99 -4.46
N ASP A 544 2.90 -24.68 -5.61
CA ASP A 544 3.64 -25.91 -5.85
C ASP A 544 4.35 -25.88 -7.20
N GLY A 545 5.39 -26.70 -7.35
CA GLY A 545 6.15 -26.82 -8.58
C GLY A 545 7.12 -25.67 -8.85
N LYS A 546 7.46 -25.45 -10.13
CA LYS A 546 8.46 -24.46 -10.54
C LYS A 546 7.87 -23.04 -10.46
N GLN A 547 8.38 -22.24 -9.54
CA GLN A 547 7.97 -20.85 -9.32
C GLN A 547 9.06 -19.87 -9.75
N ALA A 548 8.64 -18.73 -10.30
CA ALA A 548 9.53 -17.62 -10.62
C ALA A 548 9.90 -16.86 -9.35
N ILE A 549 11.19 -16.68 -9.11
CA ILE A 549 11.75 -15.92 -7.99
C ILE A 549 12.36 -14.64 -8.55
N ILE A 550 11.84 -13.50 -8.09
CA ILE A 550 12.35 -12.18 -8.46
C ILE A 550 12.71 -11.47 -7.17
N VAL A 551 13.98 -11.06 -7.07
CA VAL A 551 14.48 -10.23 -5.98
C VAL A 551 14.66 -8.82 -6.52
N THR A 552 14.00 -7.85 -5.90
CA THR A 552 14.19 -6.43 -6.18
C THR A 552 14.95 -5.81 -5.03
N VAL A 553 16.00 -5.06 -5.34
CA VAL A 553 16.80 -4.30 -4.38
C VAL A 553 16.85 -2.86 -4.89
N TYR A 554 16.35 -1.93 -4.08
CA TYR A 554 16.07 -0.56 -4.51
C TYR A 554 15.14 -0.55 -5.75
N ASN A 555 15.64 -0.06 -6.89
CA ASN A 555 14.91 0.01 -8.16
C ASN A 555 15.36 -1.06 -9.17
N TYR A 556 16.22 -2.01 -8.77
CA TYR A 556 16.77 -3.01 -9.66
C TYR A 556 16.24 -4.40 -9.33
N SER A 557 15.65 -5.06 -10.33
CA SER A 557 15.10 -6.42 -10.20
C SER A 557 16.05 -7.44 -10.83
N SER A 558 16.26 -8.56 -10.14
CA SER A 558 17.03 -9.69 -10.67
C SER A 558 16.40 -10.23 -11.96
N ASN A 559 17.21 -10.93 -12.75
CA ASN A 559 16.66 -11.86 -13.73
C ASN A 559 15.79 -12.91 -13.02
N VAL A 560 14.79 -13.44 -13.73
CA VAL A 560 13.89 -14.48 -13.19
C VAL A 560 14.71 -15.74 -12.88
N TYR A 561 14.70 -16.15 -11.62
CA TYR A 561 15.27 -17.43 -11.19
C TYR A 561 14.14 -18.44 -10.95
N THR A 562 14.23 -19.63 -11.52
CA THR A 562 13.18 -20.64 -11.34
C THR A 562 13.57 -21.62 -10.23
N ALA A 563 12.76 -21.69 -9.17
CA ALA A 563 12.96 -22.62 -8.05
C ALA A 563 11.76 -23.55 -7.89
N SER A 564 11.99 -24.80 -7.49
CA SER A 564 10.92 -25.73 -7.13
C SER A 564 10.46 -25.46 -5.70
N ILE A 565 9.23 -24.97 -5.56
CA ILE A 565 8.56 -24.74 -4.27
C ILE A 565 7.63 -25.93 -4.01
N LYS A 566 7.68 -26.47 -2.79
CA LYS A 566 6.82 -27.55 -2.33
C LYS A 566 5.68 -26.96 -1.51
N GLN A 567 4.45 -27.35 -1.83
CA GLN A 567 3.29 -27.05 -1.00
C GLN A 567 3.36 -27.72 0.38
N THR A 568 2.61 -27.18 1.36
CA THR A 568 2.43 -27.81 2.67
C THR A 568 1.11 -28.58 2.71
N ASN A 569 1.11 -29.84 3.14
CA ASN A 569 -0.12 -30.62 3.33
C ASN A 569 -0.59 -30.52 4.79
N ILE A 570 -1.83 -30.10 5.03
CA ILE A 570 -2.49 -30.09 6.34
C ILE A 570 -3.51 -31.25 6.41
N GLN A 571 -3.45 -32.08 7.45
CA GLN A 571 -4.48 -33.09 7.68
C GLN A 571 -5.72 -32.50 8.37
N CYS A 572 -6.90 -32.97 7.96
CA CYS A 572 -8.17 -32.61 8.60
C CYS A 572 -8.37 -33.38 9.91
N ASN A 573 -9.21 -32.82 10.79
CA ASN A 573 -9.69 -33.51 11.98
C ASN A 573 -11.22 -33.55 11.96
N PRO A 574 -11.86 -34.72 11.80
CA PRO A 574 -11.28 -36.05 11.63
C PRO A 574 -10.65 -36.26 10.25
N THR A 575 -9.66 -37.16 10.17
CA THR A 575 -8.84 -37.38 8.96
C THR A 575 -9.62 -37.92 7.77
N ASP A 576 -10.69 -38.67 8.04
CA ASP A 576 -11.58 -39.26 7.03
C ASP A 576 -12.87 -38.44 6.83
N CYS A 577 -12.99 -37.27 7.46
CA CYS A 577 -14.19 -36.45 7.45
C CYS A 577 -15.47 -37.24 7.79
N ASN A 578 -15.35 -38.17 8.75
CA ASN A 578 -16.41 -39.10 9.18
C ASN A 578 -16.96 -39.96 8.02
N SER A 579 -16.12 -40.26 7.03
CA SER A 579 -16.47 -41.01 5.81
C SER A 579 -17.56 -40.36 4.93
N ASN A 580 -17.95 -39.13 5.25
CA ASN A 580 -19.01 -38.36 4.60
C ASN A 580 -18.46 -37.11 3.89
N GLY A 581 -17.16 -37.08 3.63
CA GLY A 581 -16.48 -35.97 2.99
C GLY A 581 -15.06 -36.32 2.59
N VAL A 582 -14.39 -35.36 1.96
CA VAL A 582 -12.98 -35.44 1.59
C VAL A 582 -12.25 -34.33 2.33
N CYS A 583 -11.07 -34.66 2.85
CA CYS A 583 -10.22 -33.67 3.48
C CYS A 583 -9.64 -32.73 2.41
N ASP A 584 -9.96 -31.44 2.51
CA ASP A 584 -9.18 -30.42 1.81
C ASP A 584 -7.83 -30.27 2.52
N THR A 585 -6.84 -30.98 1.98
CA THR A 585 -5.48 -30.99 2.53
C THR A 585 -4.77 -29.64 2.42
N PHE A 586 -5.35 -28.67 1.71
CA PHE A 586 -4.83 -27.31 1.62
C PHE A 586 -5.22 -26.48 2.83
N TYR A 587 -6.50 -26.51 3.23
CA TYR A 587 -7.03 -25.72 4.35
C TYR A 587 -7.12 -26.52 5.66
N GLY A 588 -6.97 -27.85 5.62
CA GLY A 588 -7.25 -28.73 6.76
C GLY A 588 -8.73 -28.77 7.12
N VAL A 589 -9.62 -28.54 6.15
CA VAL A 589 -11.08 -28.49 6.35
C VAL A 589 -11.75 -29.61 5.58
N CYS A 590 -12.74 -30.24 6.19
CA CYS A 590 -13.52 -31.27 5.53
C CYS A 590 -14.54 -30.67 4.55
N ILE A 591 -14.44 -31.07 3.28
CA ILE A 591 -15.45 -30.81 2.26
C ILE A 591 -16.44 -31.97 2.29
N CYS A 592 -17.65 -31.73 2.80
CA CYS A 592 -18.67 -32.76 2.93
C CYS A 592 -19.24 -33.18 1.56
N SER A 593 -19.59 -34.46 1.43
CA SER A 593 -20.37 -34.97 0.31
C SER A 593 -21.75 -34.29 0.25
N SER A 594 -22.39 -34.29 -0.92
CA SER A 594 -23.61 -33.49 -1.19
C SER A 594 -24.81 -33.79 -0.29
N SER A 595 -24.82 -34.89 0.45
CA SER A 595 -25.88 -35.24 1.41
C SER A 595 -25.60 -34.79 2.85
N TRP A 596 -24.46 -34.18 3.12
CA TRP A 596 -23.98 -33.89 4.47
C TRP A 596 -23.49 -32.44 4.63
N LEU A 597 -23.64 -31.90 5.85
CA LEU A 597 -23.19 -30.58 6.24
C LEU A 597 -22.32 -30.64 7.48
N THR A 598 -21.44 -29.65 7.57
CA THR A 598 -20.76 -29.28 8.82
C THR A 598 -21.53 -28.15 9.48
N ILE A 599 -22.11 -28.40 10.65
CA ILE A 599 -22.75 -27.38 11.49
C ILE A 599 -22.15 -27.46 12.88
N ASN A 600 -21.54 -26.36 13.35
CA ASN A 600 -20.79 -26.33 14.60
C ASN A 600 -19.69 -27.41 14.61
N ASN A 601 -19.66 -28.28 15.63
CA ASN A 601 -18.66 -29.34 15.77
C ASN A 601 -19.04 -30.65 15.05
N ASN A 602 -20.19 -30.69 14.37
CA ASN A 602 -20.68 -31.87 13.65
C ASN A 602 -20.15 -31.87 12.23
N ILE A 603 -18.90 -32.28 12.04
CA ILE A 603 -18.19 -32.25 10.74
C ILE A 603 -18.74 -33.34 9.81
N CYS A 604 -19.43 -32.96 8.75
CA CYS A 604 -20.06 -33.88 7.78
C CYS A 604 -20.96 -34.96 8.39
N THR A 605 -21.66 -34.65 9.48
CA THR A 605 -22.60 -35.58 10.12
C THR A 605 -24.05 -35.09 10.13
N ILE A 606 -24.32 -33.83 9.76
CA ILE A 606 -25.69 -33.33 9.65
C ILE A 606 -26.21 -33.61 8.25
N ALA A 607 -27.27 -34.43 8.16
CA ALA A 607 -27.90 -34.75 6.89
C ALA A 607 -28.58 -33.53 6.27
N ILE A 608 -28.38 -33.34 4.96
CA ILE A 608 -29.24 -32.47 4.15
C ILE A 608 -30.50 -33.24 3.82
N HIS A 609 -31.49 -33.16 4.72
CA HIS A 609 -32.69 -33.97 4.61
C HIS A 609 -33.62 -33.53 3.47
N ASN A 610 -34.35 -34.50 2.93
CA ASN A 610 -35.38 -34.30 1.92
C ASN A 610 -36.55 -35.29 2.12
N ILE A 611 -37.69 -34.98 1.50
CA ILE A 611 -38.82 -35.90 1.37
C ILE A 611 -39.05 -36.12 -0.12
N SER A 612 -39.10 -37.38 -0.53
CA SER A 612 -39.19 -37.77 -1.93
C SER A 612 -40.57 -38.32 -2.33
N SER A 613 -41.32 -38.87 -1.37
CA SER A 613 -42.69 -39.37 -1.58
C SER A 613 -43.51 -39.42 -0.29
N THR A 614 -44.82 -39.59 -0.42
CA THR A 614 -45.75 -39.74 0.71
C THR A 614 -46.71 -40.89 0.46
N SER A 615 -47.09 -41.64 1.50
CA SER A 615 -48.25 -42.51 1.41
C SER A 615 -49.54 -41.69 1.24
N LYS A 616 -50.63 -42.34 0.84
CA LYS A 616 -51.93 -41.69 0.66
C LYS A 616 -52.87 -42.02 1.81
N VAL A 617 -53.77 -41.10 2.12
CA VAL A 617 -54.91 -41.30 3.03
C VAL A 617 -56.22 -40.95 2.32
N PHE A 618 -57.35 -41.41 2.85
CA PHE A 618 -58.66 -41.00 2.32
C PHE A 618 -58.94 -39.53 2.66
N SER A 619 -59.52 -38.79 1.71
CA SER A 619 -59.74 -37.34 1.87
C SER A 619 -60.80 -36.99 2.91
N ASP A 620 -61.80 -37.85 3.10
CA ASP A 620 -62.92 -37.69 4.02
C ASP A 620 -62.54 -37.97 5.49
N THR A 621 -61.59 -38.89 5.73
CA THR A 621 -61.19 -39.27 7.09
C THR A 621 -59.81 -38.75 7.50
N GLY A 622 -58.93 -38.43 6.55
CA GLY A 622 -57.51 -38.24 6.83
C GLY A 622 -56.88 -39.51 7.44
N GLY A 623 -55.90 -39.33 8.33
CA GLY A 623 -55.32 -40.42 9.13
C GLY A 623 -53.79 -40.47 9.11
N ASN A 624 -53.24 -41.63 9.46
CA ASN A 624 -51.80 -41.85 9.51
C ASN A 624 -51.18 -41.87 8.11
N ILE A 625 -50.18 -41.04 7.92
CA ILE A 625 -49.39 -40.91 6.69
C ILE A 625 -47.91 -41.14 6.98
N THR A 626 -47.20 -41.73 6.03
CA THR A 626 -45.75 -41.90 6.05
C THR A 626 -45.12 -41.02 4.97
N LEU A 627 -44.17 -40.18 5.37
CA LEU A 627 -43.34 -39.36 4.48
C LEU A 627 -42.01 -40.09 4.30
N TYR A 628 -41.63 -40.42 3.08
CA TYR A 628 -40.39 -41.13 2.77
C TYR A 628 -39.35 -40.16 2.23
N GLY A 629 -38.08 -40.36 2.57
CA GLY A 629 -36.98 -39.51 2.12
C GLY A 629 -35.67 -39.87 2.78
N PHE A 630 -34.79 -38.90 2.94
CA PHE A 630 -33.54 -39.03 3.69
C PHE A 630 -33.54 -38.04 4.85
N PHE A 631 -33.43 -38.51 6.09
CA PHE A 631 -33.48 -37.69 7.29
C PHE A 631 -32.21 -37.76 8.14
N GLY A 632 -31.32 -38.72 7.86
CA GLY A 632 -30.12 -38.94 8.67
C GLY A 632 -30.41 -39.51 10.06
N SER A 633 -29.34 -39.83 10.79
CA SER A 633 -29.41 -40.44 12.12
C SER A 633 -29.56 -39.42 13.26
N ILE A 634 -29.12 -38.18 13.04
CA ILE A 634 -29.21 -37.09 14.02
C ILE A 634 -30.45 -36.27 13.70
N ASN A 635 -31.40 -36.18 14.63
CA ASN A 635 -32.70 -35.50 14.43
C ASN A 635 -32.98 -34.54 15.60
N ASN A 636 -32.22 -33.44 15.71
CA ASN A 636 -32.38 -32.46 16.80
C ASN A 636 -33.53 -31.49 16.50
N ASN A 637 -34.44 -31.31 17.46
CA ASN A 637 -35.61 -30.42 17.38
C ASN A 637 -36.43 -30.58 16.08
N PRO A 638 -36.90 -31.80 15.75
CA PRO A 638 -37.63 -32.04 14.51
C PRO A 638 -39.02 -31.37 14.58
N GLN A 639 -39.35 -30.60 13.54
CA GLN A 639 -40.63 -29.92 13.37
C GLN A 639 -41.19 -30.24 11.98
N LEU A 640 -42.45 -30.68 11.94
CA LEU A 640 -43.17 -30.96 10.71
C LEU A 640 -44.34 -29.99 10.58
N LEU A 641 -44.38 -29.24 9.49
CA LEU A 641 -45.42 -28.27 9.19
C LEU A 641 -46.17 -28.71 7.93
N PHE A 642 -47.50 -28.66 7.99
CA PHE A 642 -48.44 -29.00 6.93
C PHE A 642 -49.29 -27.76 6.64
N ASN A 643 -49.12 -27.14 5.47
CA ASN A 643 -49.69 -25.83 5.14
C ASN A 643 -49.44 -24.77 6.25
N ASN A 644 -48.20 -24.73 6.75
CA ASN A 644 -47.75 -23.89 7.88
C ASN A 644 -48.35 -24.23 9.25
N GLN A 645 -49.15 -25.29 9.38
CA GLN A 645 -49.64 -25.79 10.66
C GLN A 645 -48.76 -26.90 11.20
N SER A 646 -48.36 -26.83 12.46
CA SER A 646 -47.50 -27.84 13.08
C SER A 646 -48.24 -29.16 13.29
N LEU A 647 -47.65 -30.26 12.85
CA LEU A 647 -48.13 -31.62 13.09
C LEU A 647 -47.27 -32.33 14.13
N THR A 648 -47.88 -33.30 14.83
CA THR A 648 -47.16 -34.14 15.78
C THR A 648 -46.50 -35.31 15.06
N ILE A 649 -45.18 -35.41 15.17
CA ILE A 649 -44.41 -36.52 14.62
C ILE A 649 -44.63 -37.76 15.51
N ILE A 650 -45.13 -38.84 14.92
CA ILE A 650 -45.34 -40.12 15.60
C ILE A 650 -44.01 -40.88 15.71
N SER A 651 -43.26 -40.95 14.62
CA SER A 651 -41.93 -41.57 14.58
C SER A 651 -41.08 -40.97 13.46
N ILE A 652 -39.76 -41.00 13.65
CA ILE A 652 -38.76 -40.61 12.66
C ILE A 652 -37.67 -41.67 12.59
N SER A 653 -37.24 -41.99 11.37
CA SER A 653 -36.08 -42.83 11.08
C SER A 653 -35.22 -42.15 10.02
N ASN A 654 -34.08 -42.76 9.67
CA ASN A 654 -33.21 -42.24 8.61
C ASN A 654 -33.91 -42.14 7.25
N SER A 655 -35.01 -42.87 7.02
CA SER A 655 -35.67 -42.95 5.70
C SER A 655 -37.16 -42.63 5.68
N PHE A 656 -37.80 -42.42 6.84
CA PHE A 656 -39.22 -42.07 6.89
C PHE A 656 -39.60 -41.24 8.13
N ILE A 657 -40.69 -40.48 8.02
CA ILE A 657 -41.41 -39.82 9.12
C ILE A 657 -42.86 -40.31 9.10
N GLN A 658 -43.40 -40.73 10.24
CA GLN A 658 -44.83 -41.01 10.39
C GLN A 658 -45.52 -39.87 11.14
N THR A 659 -46.69 -39.46 10.68
CA THR A 659 -47.54 -38.44 11.30
C THR A 659 -49.01 -38.75 11.01
N SER A 660 -49.94 -38.07 11.70
CA SER A 660 -51.35 -38.06 11.30
C SER A 660 -51.70 -36.71 10.68
N ILE A 661 -52.53 -36.73 9.63
CA ILE A 661 -53.04 -35.52 8.96
C ILE A 661 -54.58 -35.47 9.03
N PRO A 662 -55.19 -34.28 9.08
CA PRO A 662 -56.64 -34.14 9.07
C PRO A 662 -57.25 -34.52 7.71
N PRO A 663 -58.59 -34.70 7.62
CA PRO A 663 -59.30 -34.72 6.33
C PRO A 663 -58.99 -33.48 5.48
N GLY A 664 -58.96 -33.64 4.17
CA GLY A 664 -58.65 -32.57 3.23
C GLY A 664 -58.45 -33.08 1.80
N ASP A 665 -58.21 -32.15 0.88
CA ASP A 665 -58.03 -32.43 -0.55
C ASP A 665 -56.88 -31.59 -1.14
N GLY A 666 -56.41 -31.98 -2.33
CA GLY A 666 -55.46 -31.19 -3.14
C GLY A 666 -53.98 -31.27 -2.75
N LEU A 667 -53.22 -30.28 -3.22
CA LEU A 667 -51.79 -30.13 -2.96
C LEU A 667 -51.54 -29.46 -1.61
N VAL A 668 -50.59 -29.99 -0.86
CA VAL A 668 -50.20 -29.50 0.45
C VAL A 668 -48.70 -29.23 0.46
N LYS A 669 -48.33 -28.06 1.00
CA LYS A 669 -46.93 -27.74 1.29
C LYS A 669 -46.52 -28.38 2.62
N ILE A 670 -45.57 -29.31 2.54
CA ILE A 670 -44.93 -29.93 3.69
C ILE A 670 -43.60 -29.23 3.92
N THR A 671 -43.32 -28.84 5.15
CA THR A 671 -42.02 -28.31 5.56
C THR A 671 -41.51 -29.13 6.73
N PHE A 672 -40.28 -29.62 6.61
CA PHE A 672 -39.60 -30.36 7.67
C PHE A 672 -38.32 -29.64 8.08
N ILE A 673 -38.20 -29.39 9.38
CA ILE A 673 -37.08 -28.66 9.97
C ILE A 673 -36.47 -29.55 11.03
N GLN A 674 -35.16 -29.75 10.98
CA GLN A 674 -34.38 -30.41 12.02
C GLN A 674 -32.92 -29.97 11.89
N ASN A 675 -32.14 -30.06 12.97
CA ASN A 675 -30.71 -29.70 12.96
C ASN A 675 -30.42 -28.30 12.37
N ASN A 676 -31.37 -27.36 12.49
CA ASN A 676 -31.35 -26.03 11.84
C ASN A 676 -31.34 -26.04 10.30
N VAL A 677 -31.55 -27.20 9.68
CA VAL A 677 -31.76 -27.36 8.24
C VAL A 677 -33.26 -27.36 7.97
N ARG A 678 -33.68 -26.67 6.91
CA ARG A 678 -35.07 -26.63 6.47
C ARG A 678 -35.18 -27.34 5.13
N TRP A 679 -36.22 -28.13 4.99
CA TRP A 679 -36.67 -28.67 3.73
C TRP A 679 -38.15 -28.31 3.53
N SER A 680 -38.57 -28.01 2.30
CA SER A 680 -39.96 -27.76 1.96
C SER A 680 -40.27 -28.34 0.58
N GLY A 681 -41.43 -28.97 0.43
CA GLY A 681 -41.91 -29.50 -0.84
C GLY A 681 -43.43 -29.62 -0.87
N THR A 682 -44.01 -29.81 -2.05
CA THR A 682 -45.45 -29.88 -2.26
C THR A 682 -45.85 -31.29 -2.68
N PHE A 683 -46.81 -31.88 -1.97
CA PHE A 683 -47.29 -33.25 -2.21
C PHE A 683 -48.81 -33.26 -2.22
N SER A 684 -49.41 -34.27 -2.87
CA SER A 684 -50.83 -34.58 -2.71
C SER A 684 -50.92 -35.78 -1.78
N PRO A 685 -51.26 -35.64 -0.49
CA PRO A 685 -51.31 -36.77 0.43
C PRO A 685 -52.66 -37.50 0.42
N TYR A 686 -53.65 -37.00 -0.32
CA TYR A 686 -55.01 -37.53 -0.34
C TYR A 686 -55.28 -38.38 -1.59
N ASN A 687 -56.14 -39.39 -1.44
CA ASN A 687 -56.72 -40.13 -2.56
C ASN A 687 -57.78 -39.28 -3.24
N VAL A 688 -57.52 -38.87 -4.48
CA VAL A 688 -58.44 -38.04 -5.27
C VAL A 688 -59.32 -38.93 -6.14
N LYS A 689 -60.61 -38.58 -6.30
CA LYS A 689 -61.48 -39.20 -7.30
C LYS A 689 -61.07 -38.70 -8.69
N LEU A 690 -60.75 -39.60 -9.62
CA LEU A 690 -60.32 -39.22 -10.95
C LEU A 690 -61.52 -38.80 -11.82
N LEU A 691 -61.36 -37.71 -12.54
CA LEU A 691 -62.25 -37.22 -13.59
C LEU A 691 -61.75 -37.70 -14.94
N CYS A 692 -62.68 -37.94 -15.87
CA CYS A 692 -62.34 -38.29 -17.24
C CYS A 692 -62.31 -37.06 -18.15
N PRO A 693 -61.47 -37.06 -19.20
CA PRO A 693 -61.36 -35.94 -20.13
C PRO A 693 -62.70 -35.68 -20.84
N ASN A 694 -63.11 -34.41 -20.94
CA ASN A 694 -64.37 -33.95 -21.55
C ASN A 694 -65.63 -34.76 -21.14
N ASN A 695 -65.64 -35.33 -19.93
CA ASN A 695 -66.71 -36.23 -19.46
C ASN A 695 -67.05 -37.35 -20.47
N CYS A 696 -66.02 -37.89 -21.14
CA CYS A 696 -66.15 -38.93 -22.17
C CYS A 696 -67.11 -38.57 -23.31
N GLY A 697 -67.19 -37.29 -23.67
CA GLY A 697 -68.06 -36.81 -24.74
C GLY A 697 -69.54 -36.70 -24.35
N GLY A 698 -69.87 -37.01 -23.09
CA GLY A 698 -71.23 -37.03 -22.55
C GLY A 698 -71.83 -38.44 -22.46
N PRO A 699 -73.02 -38.58 -21.86
CA PRO A 699 -73.58 -39.88 -21.46
C PRO A 699 -73.91 -40.84 -22.60
N ASN A 700 -73.97 -40.35 -23.85
CA ASN A 700 -74.28 -41.15 -25.04
C ASN A 700 -73.03 -41.53 -25.87
N GLN A 701 -71.83 -41.09 -25.48
CA GLN A 701 -70.58 -41.31 -26.23
C GLN A 701 -69.60 -42.23 -25.47
N GLY A 702 -69.64 -42.19 -24.14
CA GLY A 702 -68.87 -43.12 -23.30
C GLY A 702 -69.18 -42.96 -21.82
N SER A 703 -68.57 -43.83 -21.00
CA SER A 703 -68.68 -43.82 -19.55
C SER A 703 -67.31 -43.65 -18.88
N CYS A 704 -67.26 -42.87 -17.79
CA CYS A 704 -66.02 -42.58 -17.06
C CYS A 704 -65.73 -43.64 -15.98
N ASN A 705 -64.57 -44.27 -16.04
CA ASN A 705 -64.06 -45.06 -14.92
C ASN A 705 -63.37 -44.15 -13.90
N ILE A 706 -64.06 -43.79 -12.81
CA ILE A 706 -63.54 -42.86 -11.78
C ILE A 706 -62.35 -43.40 -10.97
N LEU A 707 -62.01 -44.69 -11.08
CA LEU A 707 -60.85 -45.30 -10.43
C LEU A 707 -59.58 -45.19 -11.28
N THR A 708 -59.71 -45.24 -12.61
CA THR A 708 -58.57 -45.15 -13.55
C THR A 708 -58.50 -43.79 -14.26
N GLY A 709 -59.59 -43.03 -14.27
CA GLY A 709 -59.73 -41.79 -15.05
C GLY A 709 -59.81 -42.01 -16.56
N GLU A 710 -60.10 -43.24 -17.00
CA GLU A 710 -60.21 -43.61 -18.42
C GLU A 710 -61.66 -43.64 -18.90
N CYS A 711 -61.89 -43.18 -20.13
CA CYS A 711 -63.18 -43.31 -20.79
C CYS A 711 -63.34 -44.67 -21.48
N VAL A 712 -64.46 -45.32 -21.22
CA VAL A 712 -64.92 -46.50 -21.98
C VAL A 712 -65.89 -46.01 -23.03
N CYS A 713 -65.48 -46.05 -24.29
CA CYS A 713 -66.23 -45.49 -25.41
C CYS A 713 -67.25 -46.49 -25.97
N GLU A 714 -68.42 -45.97 -26.32
CA GLU A 714 -69.44 -46.71 -27.05
C GLU A 714 -69.01 -46.93 -28.51
N ASN A 715 -69.70 -47.84 -29.20
CA ASN A 715 -69.45 -48.10 -30.63
C ASN A 715 -69.49 -46.79 -31.44
N TYR A 716 -68.59 -46.65 -32.41
CA TYR A 716 -68.38 -45.45 -33.24
C TYR A 716 -67.71 -44.24 -32.55
N PHE A 717 -67.22 -44.38 -31.31
CA PHE A 717 -66.42 -43.36 -30.64
C PHE A 717 -65.04 -43.91 -30.26
N ILE A 718 -63.99 -43.09 -30.40
CA ILE A 718 -62.58 -43.47 -30.20
C ILE A 718 -61.79 -42.37 -29.48
N GLY A 719 -60.62 -42.73 -28.93
CA GLY A 719 -59.71 -41.80 -28.25
C GLY A 719 -59.97 -41.63 -26.77
N PHE A 720 -59.18 -40.77 -26.12
CA PHE A 720 -59.19 -40.65 -24.65
C PHE A 720 -60.49 -40.08 -24.06
N ASP A 721 -61.26 -39.33 -24.84
CA ASP A 721 -62.51 -38.70 -24.43
C ASP A 721 -63.73 -39.13 -25.27
N CYS A 722 -63.64 -40.26 -25.96
CA CYS A 722 -64.71 -40.81 -26.80
C CYS A 722 -65.19 -39.86 -27.89
N HIS A 723 -64.23 -39.37 -28.66
CA HIS A 723 -64.49 -38.52 -29.81
C HIS A 723 -65.13 -39.33 -30.96
N PRO A 724 -66.03 -38.73 -31.77
CA PRO A 724 -66.67 -39.46 -32.88
C PRO A 724 -65.64 -40.02 -33.86
N SER A 725 -65.77 -41.31 -34.21
CA SER A 725 -64.96 -41.94 -35.24
C SER A 725 -65.44 -41.53 -36.64
N PRO A 726 -64.56 -41.21 -37.59
CA PRO A 726 -64.93 -41.05 -38.99
C PRO A 726 -65.53 -42.34 -39.56
N ASN A 727 -66.56 -42.23 -40.42
CA ASN A 727 -67.16 -43.34 -41.17
C ASN A 727 -66.39 -43.69 -42.46
N VAL A 728 -65.06 -43.52 -42.45
CA VAL A 728 -64.18 -43.69 -43.63
C VAL A 728 -62.97 -44.53 -43.23
N GLU A 729 -62.41 -45.30 -44.16
CA GLU A 729 -61.17 -46.05 -43.94
C GLU A 729 -60.04 -45.08 -43.54
N LEU A 730 -59.52 -45.26 -42.33
CA LEU A 730 -58.53 -44.35 -41.75
C LEU A 730 -57.12 -44.66 -42.28
N PRO A 731 -56.33 -43.65 -42.65
CA PRO A 731 -54.93 -43.86 -42.96
C PRO A 731 -54.18 -44.42 -41.74
N PRO A 732 -53.37 -45.47 -41.89
CA PRO A 732 -52.64 -46.06 -40.77
C PRO A 732 -51.59 -45.08 -40.26
N SER A 733 -51.46 -44.98 -38.93
CA SER A 733 -50.34 -44.28 -38.30
C SER A 733 -49.13 -45.21 -38.20
N THR A 734 -47.95 -44.71 -38.58
CA THR A 734 -46.68 -45.43 -38.41
C THR A 734 -45.79 -44.71 -37.41
N THR A 735 -45.07 -45.48 -36.61
CA THR A 735 -44.09 -44.95 -35.65
C THR A 735 -42.69 -45.20 -36.19
N GLU A 736 -41.82 -44.20 -36.04
CA GLU A 736 -40.40 -44.32 -36.34
C GLU A 736 -39.60 -43.72 -35.19
N ILE A 737 -38.65 -44.50 -34.67
CA ILE A 737 -37.76 -44.06 -33.60
C ILE A 737 -36.41 -43.66 -34.22
N GLY A 738 -36.07 -42.38 -34.09
CA GLY A 738 -34.77 -41.85 -34.51
C GLY A 738 -33.66 -42.14 -33.50
N SER A 739 -32.42 -42.25 -33.97
CA SER A 739 -31.23 -42.49 -33.13
C SER A 739 -30.91 -41.35 -32.15
N THR A 740 -31.56 -40.20 -32.29
CA THR A 740 -31.34 -38.99 -31.48
C THR A 740 -32.22 -38.88 -30.23
N GLY A 741 -32.97 -39.94 -29.91
CA GLY A 741 -33.91 -39.96 -28.77
C GLY A 741 -35.25 -39.27 -29.06
N SER A 742 -35.55 -39.03 -30.34
CA SER A 742 -36.85 -38.54 -30.80
C SER A 742 -37.64 -39.65 -31.49
N THR A 743 -38.95 -39.59 -31.37
CA THR A 743 -39.89 -40.52 -32.01
C THR A 743 -40.85 -39.73 -32.88
N THR A 744 -41.11 -40.22 -34.08
CA THR A 744 -41.98 -39.59 -35.06
C THR A 744 -43.19 -40.47 -35.27
N ILE A 745 -44.39 -39.93 -35.07
CA ILE A 745 -45.63 -40.60 -35.42
C ILE A 745 -46.16 -39.95 -36.69
N THR A 746 -46.20 -40.71 -37.79
CA THR A 746 -46.60 -40.20 -39.11
C THR A 746 -47.97 -40.72 -39.50
N ASN A 747 -48.81 -39.82 -40.03
CA ASN A 747 -50.08 -40.15 -40.66
C ASN A 747 -50.20 -39.32 -41.95
N GLU A 748 -50.11 -39.98 -43.11
CA GLU A 748 -49.99 -39.33 -44.43
C GLU A 748 -48.79 -38.35 -44.50
N GLN A 749 -49.00 -37.09 -44.92
CA GLN A 749 -47.95 -36.07 -45.00
C GLN A 749 -47.63 -35.40 -43.64
N THR A 750 -48.42 -35.63 -42.59
CA THR A 750 -48.23 -34.99 -41.29
C THR A 750 -47.52 -35.92 -40.32
N ALA A 751 -46.41 -35.45 -39.75
CA ALA A 751 -45.60 -36.18 -38.80
C ALA A 751 -45.41 -35.39 -37.51
N PHE A 752 -45.74 -36.00 -36.37
CA PHE A 752 -45.50 -35.43 -35.05
C PHE A 752 -44.22 -36.00 -34.45
N LYS A 753 -43.20 -35.16 -34.27
CA LYS A 753 -41.92 -35.55 -33.70
C LYS A 753 -41.84 -35.18 -32.22
N ILE A 754 -41.82 -36.19 -31.36
CA ILE A 754 -41.82 -36.08 -29.90
C ILE A 754 -40.42 -36.37 -29.39
N SER A 755 -39.92 -35.57 -28.45
CA SER A 755 -38.61 -35.78 -27.81
C SER A 755 -38.54 -35.18 -26.41
N ILE A 756 -37.56 -35.62 -25.62
CA ILE A 756 -37.20 -34.95 -24.37
C ILE A 756 -36.17 -33.87 -24.71
N GLN A 757 -36.55 -32.61 -24.52
CA GLN A 757 -35.72 -31.46 -24.85
C GLN A 757 -34.60 -31.27 -23.83
N SER A 758 -34.95 -31.21 -22.54
CA SER A 758 -33.99 -30.92 -21.47
C SER A 758 -34.50 -31.29 -20.08
N VAL A 759 -33.57 -31.39 -19.14
CA VAL A 759 -33.84 -31.45 -17.69
C VAL A 759 -33.16 -30.26 -17.03
N VAL A 760 -33.84 -29.59 -16.11
CA VAL A 760 -33.32 -28.42 -15.37
C VAL A 760 -33.75 -28.47 -13.91
N GLU A 761 -32.90 -28.00 -13.02
CA GLU A 761 -33.20 -27.82 -11.60
C GLU A 761 -34.00 -26.53 -11.39
N ILE A 762 -35.02 -26.61 -10.54
CA ILE A 762 -35.91 -25.51 -10.17
C ILE A 762 -35.69 -25.15 -8.71
N ASP A 763 -35.51 -23.86 -8.44
CA ASP A 763 -35.35 -23.35 -7.08
C ASP A 763 -36.65 -23.38 -6.27
N PHE A 764 -36.55 -23.08 -4.98
CA PHE A 764 -37.71 -23.08 -4.06
C PHE A 764 -38.78 -22.00 -4.39
N ASN A 765 -38.46 -21.03 -5.25
CA ASN A 765 -39.38 -20.01 -5.73
C ASN A 765 -40.04 -20.40 -7.07
N GLY A 766 -39.64 -21.53 -7.67
CA GLY A 766 -40.15 -21.99 -8.96
C GLY A 766 -39.35 -21.50 -10.18
N ASN A 767 -38.20 -20.86 -9.97
CA ASN A 767 -37.35 -20.36 -11.05
C ASN A 767 -36.37 -21.43 -11.55
N GLU A 768 -36.06 -21.42 -12.84
CA GLU A 768 -35.07 -22.34 -13.41
C GLU A 768 -33.65 -21.90 -13.08
N ILE A 769 -32.80 -22.87 -12.71
CA ILE A 769 -31.37 -22.63 -12.48
C ILE A 769 -30.63 -22.93 -13.78
N ASP A 770 -30.39 -21.90 -14.60
CA ASP A 770 -29.81 -22.04 -15.95
C ASP A 770 -28.55 -22.90 -16.02
N SER A 771 -27.67 -22.78 -15.01
CA SER A 771 -26.42 -23.52 -14.96
C SER A 771 -26.57 -25.01 -14.59
N SER A 772 -27.80 -25.48 -14.34
CA SER A 772 -28.14 -26.89 -14.17
C SER A 772 -28.79 -27.50 -15.43
N LEU A 773 -29.05 -26.70 -16.47
CA LEU A 773 -29.76 -27.11 -17.68
C LEU A 773 -28.96 -28.15 -18.47
N ILE A 774 -29.53 -29.35 -18.61
CA ILE A 774 -28.98 -30.42 -19.44
C ILE A 774 -29.91 -30.63 -20.64
N LYS A 775 -29.45 -30.22 -21.82
CA LYS A 775 -30.13 -30.50 -23.10
C LYS A 775 -29.92 -31.95 -23.49
N LEU A 776 -30.98 -32.71 -23.72
CA LEU A 776 -30.93 -34.16 -23.98
C LEU A 776 -30.98 -34.54 -25.47
N GLN A 777 -31.28 -33.60 -26.37
CA GLN A 777 -31.36 -33.88 -27.80
C GLN A 777 -30.00 -34.31 -28.40
N GLY A 778 -29.97 -35.42 -29.14
CA GLY A 778 -28.87 -35.81 -30.03
C GLY A 778 -27.65 -36.51 -29.40
N ASN A 779 -27.62 -36.72 -28.07
CA ASN A 779 -26.43 -37.20 -27.35
C ASN A 779 -26.67 -38.53 -26.62
N TRP A 780 -27.24 -39.52 -27.30
CA TRP A 780 -27.61 -40.80 -26.69
C TRP A 780 -26.76 -41.96 -27.23
N THR A 781 -26.47 -42.93 -26.37
CA THR A 781 -26.09 -44.28 -26.83
C THR A 781 -27.36 -45.09 -27.03
N TYR A 782 -27.62 -45.47 -28.27
CA TYR A 782 -28.88 -46.07 -28.72
C TYR A 782 -28.76 -47.60 -28.89
N ASN A 783 -29.74 -48.33 -28.39
CA ASN A 783 -29.93 -49.75 -28.63
C ASN A 783 -31.41 -50.05 -28.90
N LYS A 784 -31.71 -50.79 -29.97
CA LYS A 784 -33.07 -51.23 -30.31
C LYS A 784 -33.17 -52.75 -30.26
N ASN A 785 -34.15 -53.24 -29.50
CA ASN A 785 -34.52 -54.64 -29.41
C ASN A 785 -36.01 -54.80 -29.74
N LYS A 786 -36.31 -55.31 -30.95
CA LYS A 786 -37.68 -55.43 -31.47
C LYS A 786 -38.43 -54.07 -31.44
N SER A 787 -39.50 -53.98 -30.66
CA SER A 787 -40.34 -52.78 -30.48
C SER A 787 -39.85 -51.84 -29.37
N ILE A 788 -38.78 -52.19 -28.65
CA ILE A 788 -38.25 -51.41 -27.53
C ILE A 788 -36.92 -50.76 -27.92
N SER A 789 -36.87 -49.44 -27.84
CA SER A 789 -35.65 -48.66 -28.04
C SER A 789 -35.19 -48.06 -26.72
N THR A 790 -33.92 -48.23 -26.38
CA THR A 790 -33.31 -47.71 -25.16
C THR A 790 -32.19 -46.74 -25.52
N PHE A 791 -32.22 -45.57 -24.88
CA PHE A 791 -31.26 -44.49 -25.04
C PHE A 791 -30.62 -44.20 -23.69
N ASN A 792 -29.31 -44.43 -23.59
CA ASN A 792 -28.57 -44.15 -22.36
C ASN A 792 -27.67 -42.92 -22.56
N ARG A 793 -27.56 -42.10 -21.53
CA ARG A 793 -26.60 -40.99 -21.49
C ARG A 793 -26.04 -40.85 -20.09
N THR A 794 -24.72 -40.73 -19.99
CA THR A 794 -24.03 -40.42 -18.74
C THR A 794 -23.28 -39.11 -18.88
N ILE A 795 -23.30 -38.29 -17.83
CA ILE A 795 -22.64 -36.99 -17.78
C ILE A 795 -21.84 -36.91 -16.49
N ASP A 796 -20.57 -36.49 -16.59
CA ASP A 796 -19.74 -36.27 -15.41
C ASP A 796 -20.26 -35.05 -14.63
N SER A 797 -20.53 -35.21 -13.33
CA SER A 797 -20.88 -34.10 -12.46
C SER A 797 -19.64 -33.22 -12.26
N THR A 798 -19.65 -31.99 -12.76
CA THR A 798 -18.48 -31.11 -12.87
C THR A 798 -17.99 -30.47 -11.57
N THR A 799 -18.24 -31.06 -10.39
CA THR A 799 -18.03 -30.35 -9.11
C THR A 799 -16.97 -30.91 -8.17
N THR A 800 -16.19 -31.95 -8.51
CA THR A 800 -15.07 -32.33 -7.63
C THR A 800 -13.81 -32.74 -8.38
N THR A 801 -12.76 -31.94 -8.21
CA THR A 801 -11.39 -32.37 -8.43
C THR A 801 -11.03 -33.38 -7.34
N THR A 802 -10.71 -34.61 -7.72
CA THR A 802 -9.86 -35.60 -7.00
C THR A 802 -10.41 -36.89 -6.37
N THR A 803 -11.64 -37.36 -6.64
CA THR A 803 -11.96 -38.82 -6.58
C THR A 803 -13.27 -39.12 -7.31
N ALA A 804 -13.25 -40.07 -8.26
CA ALA A 804 -14.38 -40.61 -9.05
C ALA A 804 -15.63 -39.71 -9.13
N ALA A 805 -15.68 -38.83 -10.14
CA ALA A 805 -16.84 -37.97 -10.39
C ALA A 805 -18.13 -38.81 -10.44
N ALA A 806 -19.09 -38.49 -9.57
CA ALA A 806 -20.42 -39.07 -9.64
C ALA A 806 -21.03 -38.75 -11.02
N LYS A 807 -21.52 -39.78 -11.72
CA LYS A 807 -22.08 -39.65 -13.07
C LYS A 807 -23.60 -39.58 -13.01
N ILE A 808 -24.17 -38.50 -13.56
CA ILE A 808 -25.61 -38.38 -13.76
C ILE A 808 -25.99 -39.30 -14.91
N THR A 809 -27.00 -40.14 -14.71
CA THR A 809 -27.43 -41.13 -15.72
C THR A 809 -28.86 -40.85 -16.16
N PHE A 810 -29.08 -40.85 -17.47
CA PHE A 810 -30.39 -40.77 -18.10
C PHE A 810 -30.64 -42.04 -18.90
N ILE A 811 -31.79 -42.66 -18.71
CA ILE A 811 -32.25 -43.81 -19.50
C ILE A 811 -33.63 -43.48 -20.05
N LEU A 812 -33.73 -43.31 -21.36
CA LEU A 812 -35.00 -43.15 -22.06
C LEU A 812 -35.35 -44.46 -22.77
N THR A 813 -36.51 -45.03 -22.45
CA THR A 813 -37.06 -46.21 -23.12
C THR A 813 -38.29 -45.79 -23.91
N ILE A 814 -38.34 -46.14 -25.20
CA ILE A 814 -39.50 -45.92 -26.07
C ILE A 814 -39.97 -47.28 -26.57
N GLU A 815 -41.23 -47.61 -26.30
CA GLU A 815 -41.86 -48.86 -26.73
C GLU A 815 -42.97 -48.59 -27.75
N GLU A 816 -42.83 -49.19 -28.95
CA GLU A 816 -43.79 -49.12 -30.05
C GLU A 816 -44.88 -50.20 -29.90
N VAL A 817 -46.16 -49.82 -30.01
CA VAL A 817 -47.29 -50.78 -29.95
C VAL A 817 -47.70 -51.17 -31.37
N ILE A 818 -47.15 -52.28 -31.86
CA ILE A 818 -47.19 -52.65 -33.29
C ILE A 818 -48.39 -53.56 -33.64
N ASP A 819 -48.65 -54.61 -32.86
CA ASP A 819 -49.56 -55.68 -33.27
C ASP A 819 -51.01 -55.45 -32.84
N ASN A 820 -51.24 -55.29 -31.53
CA ASN A 820 -52.54 -55.10 -30.88
C ASN A 820 -52.40 -54.08 -29.73
N ASP A 821 -53.54 -53.56 -29.24
CA ASP A 821 -53.60 -52.75 -28.02
C ASP A 821 -52.87 -53.43 -26.86
N LYS A 822 -52.11 -52.65 -26.09
CA LYS A 822 -51.28 -53.17 -24.99
C LYS A 822 -51.60 -52.46 -23.67
N LEU A 823 -51.84 -53.26 -22.63
CA LEU A 823 -52.03 -52.78 -21.25
C LEU A 823 -50.67 -52.58 -20.56
N PHE A 824 -50.53 -51.45 -19.88
CA PHE A 824 -49.35 -51.08 -19.08
C PHE A 824 -49.74 -50.82 -17.63
N THR A 825 -48.76 -50.95 -16.74
CA THR A 825 -48.90 -50.62 -15.32
C THR A 825 -47.70 -49.80 -14.87
N PHE A 826 -47.95 -48.65 -14.25
CA PHE A 826 -46.93 -47.72 -13.78
C PHE A 826 -47.42 -46.94 -12.56
N ALA A 827 -46.60 -46.87 -11.50
CA ALA A 827 -46.90 -46.12 -10.27
C ALA A 827 -48.34 -46.35 -9.72
N ASP A 828 -48.76 -47.61 -9.68
CA ASP A 828 -50.11 -48.06 -9.28
C ASP A 828 -51.26 -47.55 -10.17
N ASN A 829 -50.97 -47.11 -11.39
CA ASN A 829 -51.95 -46.83 -12.43
C ASN A 829 -51.85 -47.89 -13.53
N THR A 830 -52.99 -48.39 -13.99
CA THR A 830 -53.09 -49.27 -15.16
C THR A 830 -53.69 -48.49 -16.32
N PHE A 831 -53.09 -48.60 -17.51
CA PHE A 831 -53.58 -47.88 -18.68
C PHE A 831 -53.30 -48.60 -19.99
N THR A 832 -54.16 -48.39 -21.00
CA THR A 832 -54.00 -49.04 -22.32
C THR A 832 -53.42 -48.06 -23.34
N VAL A 833 -52.46 -48.52 -24.14
CA VAL A 833 -51.96 -47.81 -25.34
C VAL A 833 -52.42 -48.57 -26.57
N LYS A 834 -53.06 -47.83 -27.50
CA LYS A 834 -53.63 -48.39 -28.72
C LYS A 834 -52.55 -48.73 -29.75
N LYS A 835 -52.86 -49.66 -30.66
CA LYS A 835 -52.01 -49.98 -31.83
C LYS A 835 -51.63 -48.70 -32.60
N GLY A 836 -50.36 -48.56 -32.97
CA GLY A 836 -49.80 -47.38 -33.64
C GLY A 836 -49.41 -46.23 -32.69
N GLY A 837 -49.59 -46.42 -31.38
CA GLY A 837 -49.09 -45.52 -30.34
C GLY A 837 -47.73 -45.94 -29.76
N ILE A 838 -47.23 -45.14 -28.83
CA ILE A 838 -45.96 -45.35 -28.15
C ILE A 838 -46.07 -45.10 -26.64
N LYS A 839 -45.20 -45.75 -25.88
CA LYS A 839 -44.95 -45.47 -24.46
C LYS A 839 -43.52 -44.98 -24.28
N MET A 840 -43.33 -43.89 -23.55
CA MET A 840 -42.02 -43.31 -23.27
C MET A 840 -41.74 -43.35 -21.77
N SER A 841 -40.64 -43.94 -21.36
CA SER A 841 -40.19 -43.96 -19.96
C SER A 841 -38.86 -43.22 -19.82
N LEU A 842 -38.74 -42.27 -18.90
CA LEU A 842 -37.49 -41.57 -18.58
C LEU A 842 -37.06 -41.88 -17.15
N SER A 843 -35.87 -42.44 -16.99
CA SER A 843 -35.18 -42.57 -15.72
C SER A 843 -34.07 -41.52 -15.61
N ILE A 844 -33.99 -40.85 -14.47
CA ILE A 844 -32.93 -39.91 -14.08
C ILE A 844 -32.35 -40.40 -12.75
N SER A 845 -31.06 -40.69 -12.72
CA SER A 845 -30.37 -41.16 -11.52
C SER A 845 -29.14 -40.32 -11.21
N ASN A 846 -28.83 -40.22 -9.91
CA ASN A 846 -27.66 -39.50 -9.38
C ASN A 846 -27.63 -38.01 -9.73
N TRP A 847 -28.80 -37.36 -9.79
CA TRP A 847 -28.84 -35.90 -9.94
C TRP A 847 -28.26 -35.23 -8.69
N ASN A 848 -27.29 -34.33 -8.88
CA ASN A 848 -26.66 -33.60 -7.78
C ASN A 848 -27.34 -32.25 -7.59
N TYR A 849 -28.36 -32.20 -6.72
CA TYR A 849 -29.08 -30.97 -6.41
C TYR A 849 -28.18 -29.95 -5.72
N ARG A 850 -28.30 -28.68 -6.11
CA ARG A 850 -27.56 -27.56 -5.50
C ARG A 850 -28.08 -27.17 -4.13
N SER A 851 -29.35 -27.48 -3.88
CA SER A 851 -30.02 -27.26 -2.61
C SER A 851 -31.07 -28.34 -2.43
N ASN A 852 -31.30 -28.77 -1.19
CA ASN A 852 -32.38 -29.70 -0.87
C ASN A 852 -33.77 -29.11 -1.06
N LEU A 853 -33.88 -27.79 -1.21
CA LEU A 853 -35.14 -27.11 -1.52
C LEU A 853 -35.47 -27.13 -3.02
N ASN A 854 -34.54 -27.60 -3.85
CA ASN A 854 -34.73 -27.59 -5.29
C ASN A 854 -35.40 -28.89 -5.79
N THR A 855 -35.99 -28.80 -6.98
CA THR A 855 -36.75 -29.87 -7.64
C THR A 855 -36.32 -29.98 -9.11
N LEU A 856 -36.82 -30.97 -9.86
CA LEU A 856 -36.49 -31.11 -11.28
C LEU A 856 -37.66 -30.76 -12.18
N ARG A 857 -37.36 -30.22 -13.34
CA ARG A 857 -38.29 -30.01 -14.44
C ARG A 857 -37.78 -30.70 -15.70
N VAL A 858 -38.58 -31.61 -16.23
CA VAL A 858 -38.33 -32.26 -17.53
C VAL A 858 -39.16 -31.55 -18.59
N LYS A 859 -38.50 -31.03 -19.63
CA LYS A 859 -39.16 -30.39 -20.77
C LYS A 859 -39.26 -31.37 -21.93
N MET A 860 -40.48 -31.65 -22.35
CA MET A 860 -40.81 -32.43 -23.53
C MET A 860 -41.21 -31.51 -24.67
N LEU A 861 -40.83 -31.89 -25.88
CA LEU A 861 -41.03 -31.12 -27.09
C LEU A 861 -41.77 -31.99 -28.12
N SER A 862 -42.80 -31.42 -28.73
CA SER A 862 -43.44 -31.96 -29.93
C SER A 862 -43.36 -30.96 -31.08
N ASP A 863 -42.72 -31.33 -32.18
CA ASP A 863 -42.63 -30.58 -33.43
C ASP A 863 -43.55 -31.19 -34.51
N ILE A 864 -44.13 -30.36 -35.38
CA ILE A 864 -44.82 -30.82 -36.59
C ILE A 864 -43.85 -30.80 -37.77
N ILE A 865 -43.81 -31.91 -38.51
CA ILE A 865 -43.06 -32.06 -39.75
C ILE A 865 -44.06 -32.37 -40.86
N ILE A 866 -43.94 -31.66 -41.98
CA ILE A 866 -44.68 -31.96 -43.21
C ILE A 866 -43.72 -32.69 -44.15
N ASP A 867 -44.12 -33.89 -44.58
CA ASP A 867 -43.36 -34.72 -45.51
C ASP A 867 -44.00 -34.66 -46.90
N ASP A 868 -43.53 -33.72 -47.73
CA ASP A 868 -44.02 -33.48 -49.10
C ASP A 868 -43.78 -34.67 -50.06
N THR A 869 -43.07 -35.72 -49.62
CA THR A 869 -42.80 -36.92 -50.43
C THR A 869 -43.84 -38.03 -50.26
N LYS A 870 -44.72 -37.93 -49.27
CA LYS A 870 -45.83 -38.87 -49.01
C LYS A 870 -47.12 -38.42 -49.69
N ASN A 871 -48.13 -39.30 -49.76
CA ASN A 871 -49.43 -39.00 -50.37
C ASN A 871 -50.02 -37.70 -49.80
N ILE A 872 -50.03 -36.63 -50.59
CA ILE A 872 -50.48 -35.31 -50.16
C ILE A 872 -52.01 -35.27 -50.17
N ASN A 873 -52.62 -35.23 -48.99
CA ASN A 873 -54.05 -35.00 -48.81
C ASN A 873 -54.34 -33.51 -48.52
N THR A 874 -54.54 -32.70 -49.56
CA THR A 874 -54.80 -31.25 -49.45
C THR A 874 -56.21 -30.90 -48.97
N CYS A 875 -57.07 -31.90 -48.77
CA CYS A 875 -58.47 -31.68 -48.42
C CYS A 875 -58.70 -31.15 -47.02
N ASN A 876 -57.69 -31.32 -46.16
CA ASN A 876 -57.73 -30.99 -44.76
C ASN A 876 -56.84 -29.77 -44.44
N ASP A 877 -56.26 -29.11 -45.46
CA ASP A 877 -55.39 -27.93 -45.30
C ASP A 877 -56.13 -26.72 -44.71
N ASN A 878 -57.45 -26.66 -44.88
CA ASN A 878 -58.31 -25.62 -44.29
C ASN A 878 -58.81 -25.96 -42.88
N SER A 879 -58.36 -27.07 -42.28
CA SER A 879 -58.80 -27.43 -40.93
C SER A 879 -58.14 -26.53 -39.88
N GLU A 880 -58.94 -25.98 -38.97
CA GLU A 880 -58.42 -25.14 -37.88
C GLU A 880 -57.51 -25.96 -36.96
N SER A 881 -56.32 -25.43 -36.67
CA SER A 881 -55.44 -26.01 -35.66
C SER A 881 -55.92 -25.63 -34.27
N PHE A 882 -56.03 -26.61 -33.39
CA PHE A 882 -56.46 -26.38 -32.00
C PHE A 882 -55.63 -27.21 -31.03
N ILE A 883 -55.57 -26.72 -29.79
CA ILE A 883 -55.02 -27.46 -28.66
C ILE A 883 -56.10 -27.52 -27.60
N GLU A 884 -56.41 -28.73 -27.16
CA GLU A 884 -57.26 -28.97 -25.99
C GLU A 884 -56.42 -29.65 -24.92
N SER A 885 -56.60 -29.21 -23.67
CA SER A 885 -55.98 -29.84 -22.52
C SER A 885 -57.00 -30.05 -21.43
N SER A 886 -56.95 -31.20 -20.75
CA SER A 886 -57.80 -31.46 -19.59
C SER A 886 -57.02 -32.08 -18.44
N SER A 887 -57.51 -31.81 -17.23
CA SER A 887 -57.04 -32.42 -15.98
C SER A 887 -57.96 -33.59 -15.62
N ASN A 888 -57.39 -34.63 -15.04
CA ASN A 888 -58.16 -35.73 -14.46
C ASN A 888 -58.51 -35.51 -12.98
N SER A 889 -58.33 -34.27 -12.48
CA SER A 889 -58.56 -33.92 -11.08
C SER A 889 -58.89 -32.43 -10.94
N ASN A 890 -59.99 -32.11 -10.28
CA ASN A 890 -60.33 -30.72 -9.92
C ASN A 890 -59.40 -30.17 -8.83
N ASP A 891 -58.81 -31.04 -8.02
CA ASP A 891 -58.01 -30.66 -6.84
C ASP A 891 -56.54 -30.35 -7.17
N LEU A 892 -56.14 -30.55 -8.43
CA LEU A 892 -54.78 -30.31 -8.95
C LEU A 892 -54.83 -29.17 -9.99
N ILE A 893 -55.14 -27.96 -9.53
CA ILE A 893 -55.28 -26.77 -10.39
C ILE A 893 -53.99 -26.55 -11.18
N GLY A 894 -54.11 -26.51 -12.51
CA GLY A 894 -52.99 -26.30 -13.44
C GLY A 894 -52.24 -27.57 -13.89
N ASN A 895 -52.61 -28.76 -13.39
CA ASN A 895 -52.07 -30.03 -13.86
C ASN A 895 -52.73 -30.48 -15.18
N LEU A 896 -51.91 -30.87 -16.15
CA LEU A 896 -52.35 -31.33 -17.47
C LEU A 896 -52.18 -32.85 -17.58
N ASN A 897 -53.29 -33.59 -17.69
CA ASN A 897 -53.25 -35.04 -17.84
C ASN A 897 -53.45 -35.51 -19.27
N TYR A 898 -54.22 -34.76 -20.04
CA TYR A 898 -54.51 -35.07 -21.42
C TYR A 898 -54.21 -33.85 -22.27
N LEU A 899 -53.51 -34.07 -23.38
CA LEU A 899 -53.25 -33.07 -24.41
C LEU A 899 -53.76 -33.59 -25.74
N LYS A 900 -54.51 -32.76 -26.47
CA LYS A 900 -54.81 -32.96 -27.88
C LYS A 900 -54.23 -31.81 -28.67
N PHE A 901 -53.59 -32.14 -29.79
CA PHE A 901 -53.12 -31.16 -30.74
C PHE A 901 -53.54 -31.55 -32.15
N SER A 902 -54.32 -30.68 -32.79
CA SER A 902 -54.85 -30.89 -34.14
C SER A 902 -54.09 -30.08 -35.19
N TYR A 903 -53.68 -30.75 -36.27
CA TYR A 903 -53.07 -30.13 -37.44
C TYR A 903 -53.41 -30.94 -38.71
N ASN A 904 -53.85 -30.28 -39.79
CA ASN A 904 -54.30 -30.91 -41.05
C ASN A 904 -55.29 -32.08 -40.86
N GLY A 905 -56.24 -31.93 -39.94
CA GLY A 905 -57.23 -32.97 -39.62
C GLY A 905 -56.65 -34.20 -38.90
N LYS A 906 -55.41 -34.15 -38.41
CA LYS A 906 -54.78 -35.19 -37.58
C LYS A 906 -54.65 -34.69 -36.15
N ILE A 907 -54.97 -35.55 -35.17
CA ILE A 907 -54.98 -35.20 -33.75
C ILE A 907 -53.95 -36.06 -33.03
N LEU A 908 -52.84 -35.45 -32.60
CA LEU A 908 -51.93 -36.05 -31.63
C LEU A 908 -52.58 -36.02 -30.25
N GLN A 909 -52.71 -37.17 -29.61
CA GLN A 909 -53.20 -37.31 -28.24
C GLN A 909 -52.07 -37.79 -27.32
N GLY A 910 -51.74 -36.99 -26.31
CA GLY A 910 -50.79 -37.35 -25.25
C GLY A 910 -51.51 -37.52 -23.92
N ARG A 911 -51.14 -38.57 -23.17
CA ARG A 911 -51.56 -38.75 -21.79
C ARG A 911 -50.33 -38.69 -20.87
N PHE A 912 -50.44 -37.85 -19.85
CA PHE A 912 -49.42 -37.65 -18.82
C PHE A 912 -49.95 -38.19 -17.50
N GLN A 913 -49.26 -39.20 -16.99
CA GLN A 913 -49.55 -39.76 -15.67
C GLN A 913 -49.33 -38.66 -14.61
N ASN A 914 -50.28 -38.48 -13.69
CA ASN A 914 -50.12 -37.61 -12.51
C ASN A 914 -49.27 -38.24 -11.40
N LYS A 915 -48.70 -39.42 -11.67
CA LYS A 915 -47.82 -40.14 -10.77
C LYS A 915 -46.49 -40.43 -11.46
N MET A 916 -45.44 -40.47 -10.65
CA MET A 916 -44.11 -40.92 -11.01
C MET A 916 -43.59 -41.85 -9.93
N LEU A 917 -42.50 -42.57 -10.19
CA LEU A 917 -41.77 -43.29 -9.16
C LEU A 917 -40.58 -42.45 -8.70
N SER A 918 -40.55 -42.15 -7.41
CA SER A 918 -39.49 -41.44 -6.70
C SER A 918 -38.84 -42.41 -5.73
N ASP A 919 -37.58 -42.78 -5.99
CA ASP A 919 -36.85 -43.80 -5.22
C ASP A 919 -37.64 -45.12 -5.13
N GLY A 920 -38.26 -45.52 -6.24
CA GLY A 920 -39.10 -46.73 -6.35
C GLY A 920 -40.52 -46.61 -5.75
N ARG A 921 -40.91 -45.45 -5.22
CA ARG A 921 -42.22 -45.23 -4.60
C ARG A 921 -43.11 -44.28 -5.41
N PRO A 922 -44.41 -44.58 -5.58
CA PRO A 922 -45.35 -43.68 -6.24
C PRO A 922 -45.45 -42.32 -5.54
N THR A 923 -45.31 -41.24 -6.31
CA THR A 923 -45.51 -39.86 -5.85
C THR A 923 -46.17 -39.02 -6.94
N THR A 924 -46.71 -37.87 -6.57
CA THR A 924 -47.41 -36.97 -7.52
C THR A 924 -46.41 -36.19 -8.37
N THR A 925 -46.66 -36.12 -9.69
CA THR A 925 -45.97 -35.24 -10.63
C THR A 925 -46.96 -34.24 -11.21
N LEU A 926 -46.51 -33.01 -11.48
CA LEU A 926 -47.32 -31.96 -12.07
C LEU A 926 -46.87 -31.63 -13.48
N THR A 927 -47.80 -31.67 -14.43
CA THR A 927 -47.55 -31.38 -15.84
C THR A 927 -48.14 -30.03 -16.21
N ASN A 928 -47.37 -29.18 -16.88
CA ASN A 928 -47.79 -27.84 -17.30
C ASN A 928 -47.42 -27.59 -18.77
N LEU A 929 -48.25 -26.82 -19.48
CA LEU A 929 -47.93 -26.31 -20.81
C LEU A 929 -47.03 -25.07 -20.67
N ILE A 930 -45.81 -25.11 -21.22
CA ILE A 930 -44.83 -24.01 -21.11
C ILE A 930 -44.95 -23.02 -22.26
N SER A 931 -45.03 -23.52 -23.50
CA SER A 931 -45.12 -22.67 -24.67
C SER A 931 -45.81 -23.36 -25.84
N LYS A 932 -46.43 -22.54 -26.69
CA LYS A 932 -47.11 -22.92 -27.92
C LYS A 932 -46.66 -22.01 -29.07
N SER A 933 -46.38 -22.59 -30.22
CA SER A 933 -46.31 -21.89 -31.52
C SER A 933 -47.18 -22.64 -32.56
N GLU A 934 -47.21 -22.16 -33.81
CA GLU A 934 -47.96 -22.82 -34.90
C GLU A 934 -47.50 -24.26 -35.15
N ASN A 935 -46.20 -24.55 -34.97
CA ASN A 935 -45.61 -25.84 -35.34
C ASN A 935 -44.96 -26.58 -34.16
N GLN A 936 -45.03 -26.04 -32.93
CA GLN A 936 -44.28 -26.56 -31.78
C GLN A 936 -45.03 -26.42 -30.46
N ILE A 937 -44.93 -27.45 -29.60
CA ILE A 937 -45.46 -27.47 -28.23
C ILE A 937 -44.38 -27.91 -27.25
N ILE A 938 -44.23 -27.19 -26.13
CA ILE A 938 -43.35 -27.56 -25.02
C ILE A 938 -44.16 -27.81 -23.75
N ILE A 939 -43.96 -28.98 -23.15
CA ILE A 939 -44.64 -29.46 -21.95
C ILE A 939 -43.59 -29.69 -20.86
N ALA A 940 -43.86 -29.22 -19.64
CA ALA A 940 -43.00 -29.45 -18.49
C ALA A 940 -43.62 -30.44 -17.53
N LEU A 941 -42.83 -31.42 -17.06
CA LEU A 941 -43.15 -32.29 -15.93
C LEU A 941 -42.28 -31.87 -14.75
N ASN A 942 -42.91 -31.42 -13.67
CA ASN A 942 -42.27 -31.00 -12.42
C ASN A 942 -42.22 -32.19 -11.45
N LEU A 943 -41.00 -32.58 -11.08
CA LEU A 943 -40.71 -33.74 -10.26
C LEU A 943 -40.28 -33.30 -8.87
N PRO A 944 -40.75 -33.93 -7.78
CA PRO A 944 -40.19 -33.72 -6.45
C PRO A 944 -38.72 -34.14 -6.40
N HIS A 945 -38.07 -33.88 -5.27
CA HIS A 945 -36.71 -34.34 -5.04
C HIS A 945 -36.65 -35.88 -5.07
N CYS A 946 -35.74 -36.45 -5.87
CA CYS A 946 -35.58 -37.90 -6.04
C CYS A 946 -34.12 -38.25 -6.32
N THR A 947 -33.66 -39.38 -5.79
CA THR A 947 -32.36 -39.96 -6.13
C THR A 947 -32.46 -40.75 -7.43
N GLU A 948 -33.57 -41.48 -7.57
CA GLU A 948 -34.01 -42.11 -8.81
C GLU A 948 -35.41 -41.62 -9.17
N CYS A 949 -35.51 -40.90 -10.28
CA CYS A 949 -36.75 -40.35 -10.80
C CYS A 949 -37.14 -41.14 -12.04
N LEU A 950 -38.27 -41.85 -12.00
CA LEU A 950 -38.79 -42.59 -13.15
C LEU A 950 -40.16 -42.02 -13.55
N LEU A 951 -40.27 -41.66 -14.84
CA LEU A 951 -41.43 -41.09 -15.51
C LEU A 951 -41.90 -42.01 -16.63
N ASP A 952 -43.19 -42.00 -16.96
CA ASP A 952 -43.76 -42.89 -17.97
C ASP A 952 -44.93 -42.27 -18.78
N PRO A 953 -44.73 -41.14 -19.50
CA PRO A 953 -45.75 -40.58 -20.40
C PRO A 953 -46.08 -41.49 -21.60
N ASP A 954 -47.31 -41.43 -22.10
CA ASP A 954 -47.78 -42.18 -23.28
C ASP A 954 -48.41 -41.29 -24.38
N PHE A 955 -48.26 -41.67 -25.65
CA PHE A 955 -48.70 -40.88 -26.82
C PHE A 955 -49.34 -41.75 -27.91
N SER A 956 -50.38 -41.25 -28.57
CA SER A 956 -51.05 -41.88 -29.71
C SER A 956 -51.56 -40.83 -30.71
N VAL A 957 -51.76 -41.18 -31.97
CA VAL A 957 -52.31 -40.28 -33.00
C VAL A 957 -53.65 -40.81 -33.49
N LEU A 958 -54.65 -39.94 -33.50
CA LEU A 958 -55.97 -40.17 -34.09
C LEU A 958 -56.18 -39.27 -35.31
N VAL A 959 -57.18 -39.60 -36.11
CA VAL A 959 -57.64 -38.80 -37.24
C VAL A 959 -58.93 -38.08 -36.83
N SER A 960 -59.08 -36.81 -37.22
CA SER A 960 -60.23 -35.96 -36.88
C SER A 960 -61.54 -36.51 -37.46
N PRO A 961 -62.71 -36.33 -36.81
CA PRO A 961 -64.03 -36.77 -37.32
C PRO A 961 -64.38 -36.18 -38.69
N ASN A 962 -63.93 -34.96 -38.93
CA ASN A 962 -64.17 -34.21 -40.18
C ASN A 962 -63.11 -34.51 -41.25
N PHE A 963 -62.34 -35.57 -41.07
CA PHE A 963 -61.29 -35.94 -42.00
C PHE A 963 -61.87 -36.36 -43.35
N ASN A 964 -61.42 -35.68 -44.40
CA ASN A 964 -61.71 -36.05 -45.76
C ASN A 964 -60.57 -36.92 -46.32
N SER A 965 -60.92 -38.13 -46.77
CA SER A 965 -60.00 -38.98 -47.53
C SER A 965 -59.68 -38.37 -48.89
N SER A 966 -58.49 -38.62 -49.44
CA SER A 966 -58.09 -38.15 -50.78
C SER A 966 -59.08 -38.57 -51.87
N THR A 967 -59.73 -39.73 -51.73
CA THR A 967 -60.78 -40.23 -52.63
C THR A 967 -62.08 -39.42 -52.58
N SER A 968 -62.48 -38.91 -51.41
CA SER A 968 -63.71 -38.11 -51.25
C SER A 968 -63.59 -36.68 -51.81
N CYS A 969 -62.38 -36.17 -51.98
CA CYS A 969 -62.14 -34.82 -52.47
C CYS A 969 -62.12 -34.72 -53.99
N ILE A 970 -61.70 -35.80 -54.65
CA ILE A 970 -61.67 -35.88 -56.11
C ILE A 970 -63.12 -35.92 -56.66
N SER A 971 -64.08 -36.45 -55.90
CA SER A 971 -65.49 -36.52 -56.29
C SER A 971 -66.26 -35.18 -56.28
N ASN A 972 -65.74 -34.12 -55.65
CA ASN A 972 -66.39 -32.79 -55.65
C ASN A 972 -65.60 -31.72 -56.43
N GLY A 973 -64.58 -32.13 -57.19
CA GLY A 973 -63.61 -31.24 -57.83
C GLY A 973 -63.86 -30.86 -59.29
N ASN A 974 -64.99 -31.20 -59.91
CA ASN A 974 -65.29 -30.81 -61.30
C ASN A 974 -66.81 -30.77 -61.55
N ASN A 975 -67.48 -29.64 -61.22
CA ASN A 975 -68.65 -29.12 -61.96
C ASN A 975 -69.30 -27.80 -61.45
N ASP A 976 -68.81 -27.12 -60.41
CA ASP A 976 -69.61 -26.02 -59.79
C ASP A 976 -69.25 -24.56 -60.12
N LYS A 977 -68.33 -24.26 -61.05
CA LYS A 977 -67.98 -22.85 -61.37
C LYS A 977 -67.77 -22.52 -62.85
N ALA A 978 -68.58 -23.07 -63.75
CA ALA A 978 -68.60 -22.68 -65.18
C ALA A 978 -69.20 -21.27 -65.45
N TRP A 979 -69.80 -20.61 -64.45
CA TRP A 979 -70.47 -19.31 -64.60
C TRP A 979 -69.55 -18.08 -64.36
N LEU A 980 -68.34 -18.27 -63.83
CA LEU A 980 -67.50 -17.17 -63.35
C LEU A 980 -66.81 -16.38 -64.49
N ILE A 981 -66.44 -17.06 -65.59
CA ILE A 981 -65.71 -16.46 -66.72
C ILE A 981 -66.60 -15.50 -67.55
N PRO A 982 -67.87 -15.82 -67.87
CA PRO A 982 -68.78 -14.86 -68.51
C PRO A 982 -69.10 -13.64 -67.63
N VAL A 983 -69.25 -13.80 -66.32
CA VAL A 983 -69.64 -12.72 -65.40
C VAL A 983 -68.51 -11.74 -65.14
N ALA A 984 -67.26 -12.21 -65.05
CA ALA A 984 -66.10 -11.35 -64.80
C ALA A 984 -65.75 -10.40 -65.98
N VAL A 985 -66.14 -10.75 -67.21
CA VAL A 985 -65.88 -9.93 -68.41
C VAL A 985 -67.07 -9.01 -68.75
N VAL A 986 -68.30 -9.46 -68.55
CA VAL A 986 -69.49 -8.70 -68.96
C VAL A 986 -69.82 -7.56 -68.00
N VAL A 987 -69.63 -7.74 -66.68
CA VAL A 987 -70.01 -6.74 -65.68
C VAL A 987 -69.18 -5.44 -65.75
N PRO A 988 -67.84 -5.47 -65.96
CA PRO A 988 -67.05 -4.24 -66.09
C PRO A 988 -67.40 -3.42 -67.34
N VAL A 989 -67.69 -4.08 -68.47
CA VAL A 989 -68.01 -3.42 -69.75
C VAL A 989 -69.37 -2.72 -69.69
N VAL A 990 -70.35 -3.33 -69.03
CA VAL A 990 -71.68 -2.72 -68.81
C VAL A 990 -71.59 -1.56 -67.80
N GLY A 991 -70.76 -1.68 -66.76
CA GLY A 991 -70.52 -0.57 -65.81
C GLY A 991 -69.92 0.67 -66.48
N LEU A 992 -68.92 0.48 -67.34
CA LEU A 992 -68.21 1.59 -68.00
C LEU A 992 -69.11 2.31 -69.03
N THR A 993 -69.97 1.57 -69.74
CA THR A 993 -70.94 2.14 -70.69
C THR A 993 -72.04 2.95 -70.00
N ILE A 994 -72.55 2.50 -68.84
CA ILE A 994 -73.55 3.25 -68.05
C ILE A 994 -72.95 4.56 -67.50
N ILE A 995 -71.71 4.54 -67.03
CA ILE A 995 -71.03 5.75 -66.50
C ILE A 995 -70.85 6.81 -67.60
N ILE A 996 -70.45 6.41 -68.81
CA ILE A 996 -70.29 7.34 -69.95
C ILE A 996 -71.65 7.97 -70.33
N ILE A 997 -72.73 7.20 -70.34
CA ILE A 997 -74.09 7.70 -70.65
C ILE A 997 -74.56 8.69 -69.57
N ILE A 998 -74.33 8.40 -68.28
CA ILE A 998 -74.69 9.31 -67.17
C ILE A 998 -73.90 10.62 -67.26
N ILE A 999 -72.59 10.57 -67.51
CA ILE A 999 -71.75 11.77 -67.66
C ILE A 999 -72.22 12.61 -68.85
N PHE A 1000 -72.55 12.00 -69.98
CA PHE A 1000 -73.06 12.70 -71.16
C PHE A 1000 -74.41 13.39 -70.90
N ILE A 1001 -75.32 12.73 -70.18
CA ILE A 1001 -76.64 13.30 -69.82
C ILE A 1001 -76.48 14.47 -68.83
N ILE A 1002 -75.60 14.35 -67.82
CA ILE A 1002 -75.35 15.44 -66.86
C ILE A 1002 -74.66 16.63 -67.53
N ALA A 1003 -73.68 16.39 -68.40
CA ALA A 1003 -72.99 17.45 -69.15
C ALA A 1003 -73.93 18.19 -70.11
N LYS A 1004 -74.90 17.51 -70.73
CA LYS A 1004 -75.89 18.12 -71.62
C LYS A 1004 -76.99 18.88 -70.86
N LYS A 1005 -77.37 18.42 -69.65
CA LYS A 1005 -78.47 19.02 -68.86
C LYS A 1005 -78.05 20.24 -68.02
N ASN A 1006 -76.76 20.38 -67.67
CA ASN A 1006 -76.24 21.48 -66.84
C ASN A 1006 -75.26 22.44 -67.55
N SER A 1007 -75.24 22.46 -68.88
CA SER A 1007 -74.37 23.33 -69.71
C SER A 1007 -74.46 24.83 -69.36
N THR A 1008 -75.64 25.32 -68.95
CA THR A 1008 -75.85 26.71 -68.50
C THR A 1008 -75.44 26.94 -67.04
N THR A 1009 -75.52 25.93 -66.18
CA THR A 1009 -75.16 26.04 -64.75
C THR A 1009 -73.65 25.85 -64.50
N ILE A 1010 -72.98 25.02 -65.30
CA ILE A 1010 -71.51 24.80 -65.23
C ILE A 1010 -70.75 26.05 -65.70
N LYS A 1011 -71.29 26.83 -66.64
CA LYS A 1011 -70.72 28.14 -67.02
C LYS A 1011 -70.90 29.23 -65.95
N ILE A 1012 -71.80 29.06 -64.98
CA ILE A 1012 -72.03 30.02 -63.89
C ILE A 1012 -71.19 29.66 -62.65
N ILE A 1013 -70.91 28.38 -62.39
CA ILE A 1013 -70.08 27.93 -61.25
C ILE A 1013 -68.59 28.26 -61.44
N VAL A 1014 -68.09 28.32 -62.69
CA VAL A 1014 -66.69 28.71 -62.99
C VAL A 1014 -66.41 30.21 -62.72
N LYS A 1015 -67.43 31.04 -62.49
CA LYS A 1015 -67.27 32.46 -62.09
C LYS A 1015 -67.51 32.75 -60.60
N GLY A 1016 -67.84 31.75 -59.77
CA GLY A 1016 -68.35 31.96 -58.40
C GLY A 1016 -67.50 31.42 -57.24
N ILE A 1017 -66.40 30.70 -57.46
CA ILE A 1017 -65.56 30.14 -56.38
C ILE A 1017 -64.17 30.77 -56.40
N GLY A 1018 -64.16 32.11 -56.40
CA GLY A 1018 -63.10 32.89 -55.79
C GLY A 1018 -63.70 33.56 -54.57
N MET A 1019 -63.54 32.96 -53.39
CA MET A 1019 -63.49 33.61 -52.06
C MET A 1019 -63.67 32.60 -50.93
N LYS A 1020 -62.73 32.69 -49.97
CA LYS A 1020 -62.66 32.10 -48.61
C LYS A 1020 -62.07 30.68 -48.52
N LYS A 1021 -61.13 30.38 -47.62
CA LYS A 1021 -60.32 31.18 -46.67
C LYS A 1021 -59.26 30.24 -46.07
N MET A 1022 -58.03 30.74 -45.92
CA MET A 1022 -57.04 30.37 -44.88
C MET A 1022 -57.54 30.85 -43.50
N PRO A 1023 -57.08 30.33 -42.36
CA PRO A 1023 -55.67 30.13 -41.96
C PRO A 1023 -55.13 28.72 -42.16
#